data_AF-A0A2S7XPW6-F1
#
_entry.id   AF-A0A2S7XPW6-F1
#
_cell.length_a   1.000
_cell.length_b   1.000
_cell.length_c   1.000
_cell.angle_alpha   90.00
_cell.angle_beta   90.00
_cell.angle_gamma   90.00
#
_symmetry.space_group_name_H-M   'P 1'
#
loop_
_entity.id
_entity.type
_entity.pdbx_description
1 polymer ?
#
loop_
_entity_poly.entity_id
_entity_poly.type
_entity_poly.pdbx_seq_one_letter_code
_entity_poly.pdbx_strand_id
1 'polypeptide(L)'
;MIEIQNYWRELNNLRAIAGAENEGALRSAFQNLLRDLGEQQQLILYAEYPFKAPNGANLRADGVLMDRLRLVHGWWEAKDEKDDLDKEITVKLAKGYPNDNIIFEDTRTAVLLQQGAEVMRCPVSDGKALTRLLDGFFNYELPEVQDFRAARDKFVIELPGVARALKELLVAAHRNHAAFQLQAHDFLALCQRAIGDRVTTDHVDEMLIQHILTDQIFRAIFSDVNFHQENHLARAIGELESTFLHGSTRKELLKRLEPYFAAIRRTAANAITSAEKQDFLKQVYEDFYSAYNPKDADRLGIVYTPSEAVRFIIAGCDWLAQQHFNKRLADAGLDILDPCTGTGTFIVDFIDYLRGDKQALIRKFAGEIHANEISILPYYISCLNIEQAYYEATQEWCEFNGACFVNTLENWGFGLAHEGSSGNLFGSLTDENQTRIHNQNQCAIPVILGNPPYNANQKNENDNNKNDPALLADKRIKETYLAASTAQKTKLYDPYVRFLRWASDRIGERGIVAFISNSSFIEAKGFDGFRKVVAQEFQEIWIINIKGNSRTSGDRRRREGGNVFDDKIRVGVALYFLVRNPALTDGCNIRYFELADFLVAKEKRAWLAHHQLRVLAKAGDFNRIQPNADGNWLNQPQEDWSEWLAVASKEGKAGKSEDVIFKLYSLGVVTARDEWVYGFTHEDVAKKVQYFIEHYETLRRLKASFDEKIKWSRAVKNDFINNRPYVYNSKILINSIYRPFVVLTLYFCGSLNEMQYRQREIFGLKYKNLAIGISGIPITKSFQTLAVAILPDLHLLEQPNFLPLWVYAADGSRHDNITNWALTQFQQHYANTDITKRDLFNYVYAVLHDPRYREKFALNLKAEFPRIPFHPDFTQWAKIGATLIQSHAYFEQVKPFGLQRIDRPEITPKCRLKADQTAGTIEIDNVTTLANIPPQAWQYQLGNRSALEWVLDQYKEKTPKDLTIREHFNTYRFAEHKEAVIELLDRVCQVSVDTMTAIEQIEQLPWE
;
A
#
# COMPACT_ATOMS: atom_id res chain seq x y z
N MET A 1 15.94 -0.34 -26.26
CA MET A 1 16.63 -1.34 -27.15
C MET A 1 15.80 -2.60 -27.32
N ILE A 2 15.12 -3.08 -26.27
CA ILE A 2 14.23 -4.24 -26.33
C ILE A 2 13.02 -3.94 -27.24
N GLU A 3 12.49 -2.72 -27.15
CA GLU A 3 11.34 -2.19 -27.88
C GLU A 3 11.61 -2.12 -29.38
N ILE A 4 12.80 -1.64 -29.78
CA ILE A 4 13.24 -1.60 -31.18
C ILE A 4 13.41 -3.02 -31.75
N GLN A 5 13.92 -3.96 -30.95
CA GLN A 5 14.02 -5.37 -31.38
C GLN A 5 12.63 -6.00 -31.55
N ASN A 6 11.68 -5.68 -30.67
CA ASN A 6 10.29 -6.11 -30.80
C ASN A 6 9.63 -5.52 -32.05
N TYR A 7 9.85 -4.23 -32.31
CA TYR A 7 9.41 -3.55 -33.52
C TYR A 7 9.93 -4.24 -34.79
N TRP A 8 11.23 -4.54 -34.90
CA TRP A 8 11.77 -5.25 -36.07
C TRP A 8 11.19 -6.66 -36.23
N ARG A 9 10.96 -7.37 -35.12
CA ARG A 9 10.33 -8.69 -35.16
C ARG A 9 8.90 -8.59 -35.69
N GLU A 10 8.14 -7.62 -35.20
CA GLU A 10 6.76 -7.37 -35.62
C GLU A 10 6.70 -6.95 -37.09
N LEU A 11 7.54 -6.02 -37.52
CA LEU A 11 7.64 -5.59 -38.91
C LEU A 11 7.96 -6.76 -39.86
N ASN A 12 8.90 -7.63 -39.48
CA ASN A 12 9.24 -8.82 -40.27
C ASN A 12 8.09 -9.84 -40.33
N ASN A 13 7.35 -10.02 -39.24
CA ASN A 13 6.18 -10.89 -39.21
C ASN A 13 5.05 -10.36 -40.10
N LEU A 14 4.78 -9.05 -40.05
CA LEU A 14 3.77 -8.40 -40.89
C LEU A 14 4.13 -8.52 -42.37
N ARG A 15 5.41 -8.34 -42.73
CA ARG A 15 5.91 -8.57 -44.09
C ARG A 15 5.74 -10.02 -44.56
N ALA A 16 5.89 -10.99 -43.67
CA ALA A 16 5.73 -12.42 -43.99
C ALA A 16 4.26 -12.84 -44.19
N ILE A 17 3.32 -12.20 -43.50
CA ILE A 17 1.89 -12.54 -43.52
C ILE A 17 1.13 -11.80 -44.63
N ALA A 18 1.44 -10.52 -44.86
CA ALA A 18 0.57 -9.62 -45.63
C ALA A 18 0.71 -9.68 -47.16
N GLY A 19 1.70 -10.38 -47.72
CA GLY A 19 1.85 -10.50 -49.18
C GLY A 19 1.83 -9.14 -49.90
N ALA A 20 2.93 -8.38 -49.76
CA ALA A 20 3.21 -7.04 -50.31
C ALA A 20 2.59 -5.83 -49.56
N GLU A 21 3.48 -5.00 -49.01
CA GLU A 21 3.55 -3.52 -49.09
C GLU A 21 2.23 -2.73 -49.02
N ASN A 22 1.29 -3.10 -48.14
CA ASN A 22 0.06 -2.34 -47.95
C ASN A 22 0.20 -1.44 -46.70
N GLU A 23 0.22 -0.12 -46.90
CA GLU A 23 0.45 0.97 -45.91
C GLU A 23 -0.20 0.69 -44.54
N GLY A 24 -1.49 0.34 -44.58
CA GLY A 24 -2.30 0.16 -43.38
C GLY A 24 -1.85 -0.99 -42.48
N ALA A 25 -1.14 -1.99 -43.02
CA ALA A 25 -0.68 -3.16 -42.29
C ALA A 25 0.74 -3.02 -41.71
N LEU A 26 1.60 -2.19 -42.31
CA LEU A 26 2.98 -2.01 -41.83
C LEU A 26 3.12 -0.89 -40.79
N ARG A 27 2.29 0.16 -40.88
CA ARG A 27 2.30 1.28 -39.93
C ARG A 27 2.03 0.85 -38.47
N SER A 28 1.30 -0.25 -38.26
CA SER A 28 0.97 -0.73 -36.91
C SER A 28 2.20 -1.11 -36.08
N ALA A 29 3.29 -1.55 -36.72
CA ALA A 29 4.54 -1.86 -36.02
C ALA A 29 5.16 -0.59 -35.41
N PHE A 30 5.26 0.49 -36.19
CA PHE A 30 5.85 1.74 -35.69
C PHE A 30 4.92 2.43 -34.69
N GLN A 31 3.60 2.33 -34.91
CA GLN A 31 2.59 2.73 -33.92
C GLN A 31 2.79 2.03 -32.58
N ASN A 32 3.00 0.71 -32.57
CA ASN A 32 3.23 -0.07 -31.37
C ASN A 32 4.53 0.35 -30.67
N LEU A 33 5.59 0.61 -31.44
CA LEU A 33 6.85 1.15 -30.90
C LEU A 33 6.64 2.47 -30.17
N LEU A 34 5.94 3.43 -30.79
CA LEU A 34 5.64 4.73 -30.18
C LEU A 34 4.73 4.59 -28.95
N ARG A 35 3.75 3.69 -29.00
CA ARG A 35 2.85 3.43 -27.87
C ARG A 35 3.62 2.86 -26.68
N ASP A 36 4.44 1.84 -26.90
CA ASP A 36 5.19 1.18 -25.84
C ASP A 36 6.21 2.12 -25.19
N LEU A 37 6.90 2.95 -26.00
CA LEU A 37 7.82 3.97 -25.49
C LEU A 37 7.10 5.14 -24.81
N GLY A 38 5.97 5.57 -25.36
CA GLY A 38 5.13 6.62 -24.76
C GLY A 38 4.62 6.23 -23.38
N GLU A 39 4.14 4.99 -23.23
CA GLU A 39 3.67 4.47 -21.94
C GLU A 39 4.77 4.48 -20.86
N GLN A 40 6.03 4.18 -21.23
CA GLN A 40 7.17 4.26 -20.30
C GLN A 40 7.37 5.68 -19.76
N GLN A 41 6.93 6.70 -20.50
CA GLN A 41 6.99 8.12 -20.13
C GLN A 41 5.64 8.69 -19.69
N GLN A 42 4.65 7.83 -19.40
CA GLN A 42 3.28 8.24 -19.02
C GLN A 42 2.54 9.05 -20.10
N LEU A 43 2.92 8.87 -21.37
CA LEU A 43 2.25 9.43 -22.53
C LEU A 43 1.30 8.40 -23.16
N ILE A 44 0.21 8.89 -23.73
CA ILE A 44 -0.82 8.10 -24.41
C ILE A 44 -0.76 8.43 -25.89
N LEU A 45 -0.59 7.41 -26.74
CA LEU A 45 -0.65 7.55 -28.20
C LEU A 45 -2.11 7.42 -28.67
N TYR A 46 -2.66 8.51 -29.20
CA TYR A 46 -3.95 8.52 -29.89
C TYR A 46 -3.73 8.35 -31.38
N ALA A 47 -4.22 7.25 -31.94
CA ALA A 47 -4.15 6.99 -33.37
C ALA A 47 -5.25 7.73 -34.13
N GLU A 48 -4.97 8.08 -35.40
CA GLU A 48 -5.94 8.74 -36.30
C GLU A 48 -6.56 10.02 -35.71
N TYR A 49 -5.73 10.84 -35.09
CA TYR A 49 -6.18 11.98 -34.30
C TYR A 49 -6.65 13.16 -35.16
N PRO A 50 -7.91 13.62 -35.03
CA PRO A 50 -8.41 14.77 -35.76
C PRO A 50 -7.92 16.09 -35.13
N PHE A 51 -7.47 17.03 -35.95
CA PHE A 51 -7.07 18.36 -35.52
C PHE A 51 -7.46 19.44 -36.55
N LYS A 52 -7.53 20.70 -36.11
CA LYS A 52 -7.74 21.85 -37.00
C LYS A 52 -6.41 22.48 -37.37
N ALA A 53 -6.16 22.60 -38.66
CA ALA A 53 -5.00 23.32 -39.18
C ALA A 53 -5.14 24.84 -38.98
N PRO A 54 -4.03 25.61 -39.01
CA PRO A 54 -4.06 27.08 -38.86
C PRO A 54 -4.95 27.79 -39.88
N ASN A 55 -5.17 27.18 -41.05
CA ASN A 55 -6.06 27.68 -42.11
C ASN A 55 -7.54 27.30 -41.91
N GLY A 56 -7.89 26.62 -40.81
CA GLY A 56 -9.25 26.18 -40.49
C GLY A 56 -9.65 24.83 -41.09
N ALA A 57 -8.79 24.15 -41.86
CA ALA A 57 -9.07 22.84 -42.42
C ALA A 57 -9.09 21.75 -41.33
N ASN A 58 -10.02 20.80 -41.43
CA ASN A 58 -10.04 19.61 -40.59
C ASN A 58 -9.09 18.57 -41.16
N LEU A 59 -8.02 18.26 -40.44
CA LEU A 59 -7.00 17.28 -40.81
C LEU A 59 -6.97 16.12 -39.80
N ARG A 60 -6.26 15.06 -40.16
CA ARG A 60 -6.07 13.87 -39.33
C ARG A 60 -4.62 13.41 -39.42
N ALA A 61 -3.95 13.30 -38.28
CA ALA A 61 -2.61 12.72 -38.18
C ALA A 61 -2.71 11.23 -37.88
N ASP A 62 -1.72 10.44 -38.30
CA ASP A 62 -1.70 9.00 -37.99
C ASP A 62 -1.54 8.73 -36.49
N GLY A 63 -0.81 9.58 -35.76
CA GLY A 63 -0.82 9.56 -34.32
C GLY A 63 -0.37 10.85 -33.64
N VAL A 64 -0.77 11.00 -32.38
CA VAL A 64 -0.30 12.07 -31.48
C VAL A 64 -0.04 11.49 -30.10
N LEU A 65 1.08 11.89 -29.51
CA LEU A 65 1.41 11.59 -28.12
C LEU A 65 0.93 12.72 -27.22
N MET A 66 0.16 12.38 -26.20
CA MET A 66 -0.34 13.34 -25.22
C MET A 66 -0.14 12.84 -23.80
N ASP A 67 -0.05 13.76 -22.85
CA ASP A 67 -0.17 13.41 -21.43
C ASP A 67 -1.64 13.40 -20.95
N ARG A 68 -1.84 13.13 -19.66
CA ARG A 68 -3.18 13.14 -19.02
C ARG A 68 -3.82 14.53 -18.99
N LEU A 69 -3.03 15.59 -19.16
CA LEU A 69 -3.54 16.95 -19.29
C LEU A 69 -3.93 17.27 -20.74
N ARG A 70 -3.79 16.33 -21.68
CA ARG A 70 -4.00 16.50 -23.12
C ARG A 70 -3.04 17.50 -23.77
N LEU A 71 -1.90 17.77 -23.14
CA LEU A 71 -0.85 18.53 -23.80
C LEU A 71 -0.20 17.63 -24.84
N VAL A 72 -0.03 18.16 -26.06
CA VAL A 72 0.65 17.42 -27.12
C VAL A 72 2.14 17.41 -26.82
N HIS A 73 2.75 16.23 -26.84
CA HIS A 73 4.19 16.03 -26.72
C HIS A 73 4.84 15.77 -28.07
N GLY A 74 4.15 15.14 -29.01
CA GLY A 74 4.68 14.95 -30.36
C GLY A 74 3.67 14.33 -31.31
N TRP A 75 3.96 14.44 -32.60
CA TRP A 75 3.12 13.96 -33.70
C TRP A 75 3.82 12.86 -34.48
N TRP A 76 3.02 12.01 -35.13
CA TRP A 76 3.52 10.96 -35.99
C TRP A 76 2.65 10.84 -37.25
N GLU A 77 3.32 10.69 -38.38
CA GLU A 77 2.72 10.47 -39.69
C GLU A 77 3.49 9.35 -40.42
N ALA A 78 2.77 8.33 -40.86
CA ALA A 78 3.32 7.19 -41.59
C ALA A 78 3.13 7.37 -43.11
N LYS A 79 4.03 6.84 -43.93
CA LYS A 79 3.98 6.90 -45.41
C LYS A 79 4.35 5.56 -46.03
N ASP A 80 4.05 5.41 -47.32
CA ASP A 80 4.38 4.20 -48.06
C ASP A 80 5.87 4.14 -48.45
N GLU A 81 6.44 2.92 -48.45
CA GLU A 81 7.84 2.66 -48.88
C GLU A 81 8.13 3.09 -50.34
N LYS A 82 7.09 3.35 -51.15
CA LYS A 82 7.18 3.77 -52.55
C LYS A 82 7.08 5.28 -52.73
N ASP A 83 6.65 6.01 -51.70
CA ASP A 83 6.50 7.44 -51.76
C ASP A 83 7.87 8.12 -51.63
N ASP A 84 7.98 9.30 -52.23
CA ASP A 84 9.11 10.18 -51.98
C ASP A 84 8.83 10.93 -50.67
N LEU A 85 9.41 10.44 -49.58
CA LEU A 85 9.17 10.94 -48.23
C LEU A 85 9.37 12.46 -48.12
N ASP A 86 10.32 13.05 -48.84
CA ASP A 86 10.59 14.50 -48.81
C ASP A 86 9.47 15.31 -49.50
N LYS A 87 8.92 14.78 -50.59
CA LYS A 87 7.75 15.39 -51.25
C LYS A 87 6.52 15.31 -50.35
N GLU A 88 6.30 14.18 -49.70
CA GLU A 88 5.16 13.99 -48.80
C GLU A 88 5.23 14.90 -47.56
N ILE A 89 6.41 15.02 -46.95
CA ILE A 89 6.65 16.00 -45.86
C ILE A 89 6.27 17.41 -46.35
N THR A 90 6.77 17.81 -47.52
CA THR A 90 6.48 19.14 -48.08
C THR A 90 4.98 19.35 -48.31
N VAL A 91 4.28 18.36 -48.87
CA VAL A 91 2.83 18.41 -49.13
C VAL A 91 2.04 18.49 -47.82
N LYS A 92 2.40 17.71 -46.79
CA LYS A 92 1.72 17.69 -45.50
C LYS A 92 1.92 19.01 -44.75
N LEU A 93 3.14 19.53 -44.72
CA LEU A 93 3.43 20.83 -44.13
C LEU A 93 2.66 21.95 -44.84
N ALA A 94 2.58 21.93 -46.17
CA ALA A 94 1.80 22.91 -46.95
C ALA A 94 0.28 22.82 -46.68
N LYS A 95 -0.25 21.64 -46.33
CA LYS A 95 -1.65 21.46 -45.91
C LYS A 95 -1.92 21.99 -44.49
N GLY A 96 -0.88 22.26 -43.71
CA GLY A 96 -0.97 22.77 -42.34
C GLY A 96 -0.81 21.70 -41.26
N TYR A 97 -0.13 20.59 -41.57
CA TYR A 97 0.28 19.63 -40.53
C TYR A 97 1.30 20.25 -39.56
N PRO A 98 1.38 19.76 -38.31
CA PRO A 98 2.36 20.22 -37.33
C PRO A 98 3.78 20.10 -37.85
N ASN A 99 4.60 21.11 -37.54
CA ASN A 99 6.01 21.17 -37.94
C ASN A 99 6.96 21.23 -36.73
N ASP A 100 6.44 21.09 -35.52
CA ASP A 100 7.19 21.08 -34.28
C ASP A 100 6.96 19.76 -33.55
N ASN A 101 8.05 19.05 -33.30
CA ASN A 101 8.13 17.67 -32.81
C ASN A 101 7.21 16.66 -33.53
N ILE A 102 7.50 16.39 -34.80
CA ILE A 102 6.80 15.40 -35.63
C ILE A 102 7.76 14.39 -36.24
N ILE A 103 7.40 13.11 -36.18
CA ILE A 103 8.08 12.04 -36.91
C ILE A 103 7.31 11.73 -38.19
N PHE A 104 8.02 11.78 -39.32
CA PHE A 104 7.58 11.17 -40.58
C PHE A 104 8.38 9.90 -40.82
N GLU A 105 7.72 8.79 -41.14
CA GLU A 105 8.41 7.52 -41.41
C GLU A 105 7.73 6.70 -42.51
N ASP A 106 8.53 5.97 -43.28
CA ASP A 106 8.07 5.10 -44.38
C ASP A 106 8.49 3.64 -44.17
N THR A 107 8.75 3.23 -42.93
CA THR A 107 9.32 1.94 -42.49
C THR A 107 10.73 1.60 -42.98
N ARG A 108 11.36 2.48 -43.78
CA ARG A 108 12.78 2.41 -44.16
C ARG A 108 13.58 3.54 -43.52
N THR A 109 13.00 4.73 -43.49
CA THR A 109 13.59 5.98 -43.03
C THR A 109 12.65 6.65 -42.05
N ALA A 110 13.19 7.19 -40.96
CA ALA A 110 12.48 8.07 -40.04
C ALA A 110 13.13 9.45 -40.06
N VAL A 111 12.29 10.49 -40.10
CA VAL A 111 12.67 11.90 -40.13
C VAL A 111 11.98 12.60 -38.97
N LEU A 112 12.77 13.26 -38.12
CA LEU A 112 12.28 14.07 -37.01
C LEU A 112 12.39 15.54 -37.38
N LEU A 113 11.25 16.24 -37.37
CA LEU A 113 11.22 17.71 -37.45
C LEU A 113 10.90 18.31 -36.08
N GLN A 114 11.67 19.34 -35.71
CA GLN A 114 11.44 20.17 -34.54
C GLN A 114 11.66 21.63 -34.93
N GLN A 115 10.86 22.54 -34.38
CA GLN A 115 10.93 23.98 -34.65
C GLN A 115 10.87 24.32 -36.16
N GLY A 116 10.14 23.53 -36.94
CA GLY A 116 10.01 23.71 -38.40
C GLY A 116 11.23 23.27 -39.22
N ALA A 117 12.23 22.65 -38.61
CA ALA A 117 13.43 22.17 -39.28
C ALA A 117 13.63 20.66 -39.07
N GLU A 118 14.23 19.99 -40.06
CA GLU A 118 14.70 18.61 -39.91
C GLU A 118 15.90 18.60 -38.95
N VAL A 119 15.75 17.91 -37.81
CA VAL A 119 16.80 17.79 -36.79
C VAL A 119 17.58 16.49 -36.95
N MET A 120 16.90 15.42 -37.37
CA MET A 120 17.53 14.11 -37.55
C MET A 120 16.80 13.27 -38.59
N ARG A 121 17.58 12.55 -39.39
CA ARG A 121 17.11 11.51 -40.30
C ARG A 121 17.95 10.26 -40.11
N CYS A 122 17.31 9.11 -40.06
CA CYS A 122 18.02 7.84 -39.97
C CYS A 122 17.30 6.69 -40.67
N PRO A 123 18.05 5.67 -41.14
CA PRO A 123 17.48 4.39 -41.50
C PRO A 123 16.88 3.71 -40.26
N VAL A 124 15.64 3.24 -40.37
CA VAL A 124 14.92 2.54 -39.30
C VAL A 124 15.58 1.19 -38.95
N SER A 125 16.39 0.65 -39.86
CA SER A 125 17.23 -0.54 -39.63
C SER A 125 18.45 -0.29 -38.72
N ASP A 126 18.87 0.97 -38.52
CA ASP A 126 19.96 1.31 -37.61
C ASP A 126 19.41 1.57 -36.20
N GLY A 127 19.45 0.54 -35.35
CA GLY A 127 18.91 0.63 -33.99
C GLY A 127 19.53 1.72 -33.12
N LYS A 128 20.82 2.06 -33.32
CA LYS A 128 21.48 3.13 -32.54
C LYS A 128 21.05 4.51 -33.02
N ALA A 129 20.92 4.69 -34.34
CA ALA A 129 20.45 5.96 -34.89
C ALA A 129 18.96 6.17 -34.58
N LEU A 130 18.13 5.13 -34.73
CA LEU A 130 16.71 5.17 -34.40
C LEU A 130 16.47 5.44 -32.91
N THR A 131 17.26 4.84 -32.01
CA THR A 131 17.20 5.14 -30.57
C THR A 131 17.45 6.62 -30.32
N ARG A 132 18.50 7.21 -30.93
CA ARG A 132 18.80 8.65 -30.76
C ARG A 132 17.69 9.55 -31.31
N LEU A 133 17.08 9.19 -32.43
CA LEU A 133 15.94 9.93 -33.00
C LEU A 133 14.75 9.90 -32.05
N LEU A 134 14.38 8.70 -31.55
CA LEU A 134 13.29 8.53 -30.60
C LEU A 134 13.58 9.23 -29.27
N ASP A 135 14.81 9.15 -28.75
CA ASP A 135 15.23 9.91 -27.56
C ASP A 135 15.09 11.41 -27.80
N GLY A 136 15.46 11.92 -28.99
CA GLY A 136 15.29 13.32 -29.36
C GLY A 136 13.81 13.74 -29.45
N PHE A 137 12.95 12.86 -29.93
CA PHE A 137 11.51 13.08 -30.04
C PHE A 137 10.81 13.08 -28.67
N PHE A 138 11.09 12.09 -27.82
CA PHE A 138 10.45 11.95 -26.52
C PHE A 138 10.98 12.93 -25.46
N ASN A 139 12.24 13.34 -25.53
CA ASN A 139 12.81 14.31 -24.58
C ASN A 139 12.59 15.78 -25.00
N TYR A 140 11.94 16.03 -26.14
CA TYR A 140 11.62 17.38 -26.58
C TYR A 140 10.30 17.85 -25.98
N GLU A 141 10.30 19.06 -25.42
CA GLU A 141 9.10 19.67 -24.84
C GLU A 141 8.59 20.78 -25.75
N LEU A 142 7.37 20.61 -26.26
CA LEU A 142 6.70 21.64 -27.03
C LEU A 142 6.45 22.90 -26.18
N PRO A 143 6.43 24.11 -26.78
CA PRO A 143 6.22 25.36 -26.05
C PRO A 143 4.98 25.35 -25.16
N GLU A 144 3.89 24.73 -25.61
CA GLU A 144 2.65 24.62 -24.82
C GLU A 144 2.81 23.77 -23.55
N VAL A 145 3.62 22.70 -23.62
CA VAL A 145 3.98 21.85 -22.46
C VAL A 145 4.84 22.63 -21.48
N GLN A 146 5.83 23.38 -22.00
CA GLN A 146 6.72 24.22 -21.19
C GLN A 146 5.93 25.32 -20.48
N ASP A 147 5.03 26.01 -21.19
CA ASP A 147 4.18 27.07 -20.64
C ASP A 147 3.27 26.54 -19.54
N PHE A 148 2.63 25.39 -19.75
CA PHE A 148 1.78 24.77 -18.74
C PHE A 148 2.59 24.37 -17.50
N ARG A 149 3.75 23.74 -17.70
CA ARG A 149 4.64 23.35 -16.59
C ARG A 149 5.10 24.57 -15.79
N ALA A 150 5.51 25.64 -16.46
CA ALA A 150 5.91 26.88 -15.80
C ALA A 150 4.75 27.49 -15.00
N ALA A 151 3.52 27.45 -15.54
CA ALA A 151 2.33 27.91 -14.83
C ALA A 151 2.04 27.04 -13.58
N ARG A 152 2.18 25.72 -13.70
CA ARG A 152 2.04 24.77 -12.57
C ARG A 152 3.10 25.00 -11.50
N ASP A 153 4.38 25.10 -11.88
CA ASP A 153 5.47 25.26 -10.93
C ASP A 153 5.32 26.60 -10.16
N LYS A 154 4.89 27.66 -10.86
CA LYS A 154 4.53 28.93 -10.23
C LYS A 154 3.35 28.79 -9.27
N PHE A 155 2.32 28.04 -9.66
CA PHE A 155 1.17 27.76 -8.81
C PHE A 155 1.58 27.05 -7.52
N VAL A 156 2.44 26.02 -7.61
CA VAL A 156 2.97 25.29 -6.43
C VAL A 156 3.70 26.24 -5.47
N ILE A 157 4.45 27.22 -5.99
CA ILE A 157 5.18 28.20 -5.18
C ILE A 157 4.25 29.22 -4.52
N GLU A 158 3.25 29.73 -5.23
CA GLU A 158 2.39 30.84 -4.76
C GLU A 158 1.23 30.36 -3.88
N LEU A 159 0.70 29.15 -4.11
CA LEU A 159 -0.50 28.64 -3.44
C LEU A 159 -0.42 28.67 -1.90
N PRO A 160 0.69 28.25 -1.24
CA PRO A 160 0.79 28.33 0.22
C PRO A 160 0.68 29.77 0.76
N GLY A 161 1.16 30.76 -0.02
CA GLY A 161 1.02 32.17 0.31
C GLY A 161 -0.42 32.65 0.22
N VAL A 162 -1.13 32.27 -0.85
CA VAL A 162 -2.55 32.59 -1.04
C VAL A 162 -3.42 31.93 0.02
N ALA A 163 -3.18 30.66 0.35
CA ALA A 163 -3.88 29.93 1.39
C ALA A 163 -3.70 30.60 2.77
N ARG A 164 -2.48 31.06 3.10
CA ARG A 164 -2.22 31.80 4.33
C ARG A 164 -3.00 33.12 4.38
N ALA A 165 -3.00 33.88 3.29
CA ALA A 165 -3.76 35.13 3.21
C ALA A 165 -5.28 34.90 3.34
N LEU A 166 -5.83 33.84 2.75
CA LEU A 166 -7.22 33.43 2.96
C LEU A 166 -7.50 33.13 4.43
N LYS A 167 -6.60 32.39 5.10
CA LYS A 167 -6.73 32.06 6.52
C LYS A 167 -6.69 33.31 7.41
N GLU A 168 -5.86 34.30 7.09
CA GLU A 168 -5.84 35.58 7.78
C GLU A 168 -7.14 36.37 7.60
N LEU A 169 -7.71 36.38 6.38
CA LEU A 169 -9.02 36.97 6.12
C LEU A 169 -10.13 36.29 6.89
N LEU A 170 -10.11 34.95 6.99
CA LEU A 170 -11.07 34.18 7.79
C LEU A 170 -10.96 34.50 9.28
N VAL A 171 -9.75 34.58 9.82
CA VAL A 171 -9.53 35.00 11.22
C VAL A 171 -10.08 36.41 11.46
N ALA A 172 -9.92 37.33 10.51
CA ALA A 172 -10.52 38.66 10.59
C ALA A 172 -12.06 38.61 10.49
N ALA A 173 -12.61 37.78 9.60
CA ALA A 173 -14.05 37.57 9.43
C ALA A 173 -14.71 37.04 10.72
N HIS A 174 -14.13 36.00 11.32
CA HIS A 174 -14.56 35.45 12.61
C HIS A 174 -14.54 36.47 13.75
N ARG A 175 -13.73 37.52 13.68
CA ARG A 175 -13.65 38.56 14.72
C ARG A 175 -14.59 39.74 14.47
N ASN A 176 -14.67 40.18 13.21
CA ASN A 176 -15.16 41.52 12.89
C ASN A 176 -16.45 41.52 12.05
N HIS A 177 -16.92 40.36 11.56
CA HIS A 177 -18.05 40.28 10.64
C HIS A 177 -19.20 39.44 11.23
N ALA A 178 -20.19 40.11 11.83
CA ALA A 178 -21.33 39.44 12.50
C ALA A 178 -22.14 38.53 11.56
N ALA A 179 -22.33 38.93 10.29
CA ALA A 179 -23.04 38.11 9.30
C ALA A 179 -22.28 36.82 8.97
N PHE A 180 -20.95 36.90 8.83
CA PHE A 180 -20.10 35.73 8.62
C PHE A 180 -20.13 34.81 9.84
N GLN A 181 -20.03 35.35 11.07
CA GLN A 181 -20.09 34.56 12.30
C GLN A 181 -21.38 33.73 12.41
N LEU A 182 -22.53 34.35 12.09
CA LEU A 182 -23.82 33.67 12.11
C LEU A 182 -23.88 32.55 11.06
N GLN A 183 -23.54 32.87 9.81
CA GLN A 183 -23.57 31.86 8.73
C GLN A 183 -22.55 30.74 8.93
N ALA A 184 -21.35 31.05 9.43
CA ALA A 184 -20.33 30.05 9.75
C ALA A 184 -20.80 29.12 10.88
N HIS A 185 -21.52 29.67 11.87
CA HIS A 185 -22.14 28.86 12.91
C HIS A 185 -23.24 27.94 12.36
N ASP A 186 -24.12 28.46 11.50
CA ASP A 186 -25.18 27.67 10.87
C ASP A 186 -24.62 26.57 9.97
N PHE A 187 -23.58 26.88 9.19
CA PHE A 187 -22.89 25.91 8.33
C PHE A 187 -22.11 24.87 9.15
N LEU A 188 -21.47 25.26 10.25
CA LEU A 188 -20.85 24.32 11.18
C LEU A 188 -21.90 23.37 11.77
N ALA A 189 -23.05 23.89 12.20
CA ALA A 189 -24.13 23.08 12.73
C ALA A 189 -24.69 22.11 11.67
N LEU A 190 -24.76 22.54 10.40
CA LEU A 190 -25.10 21.68 9.27
C LEU A 190 -24.09 20.54 9.11
N CYS A 191 -22.80 20.86 9.10
CA CYS A 191 -21.74 19.85 8.96
C CYS A 191 -21.73 18.88 10.15
N GLN A 192 -21.92 19.37 11.38
CA GLN A 192 -21.97 18.53 12.57
C GLN A 192 -23.15 17.56 12.53
N ARG A 193 -24.32 17.99 12.06
CA ARG A 193 -25.47 17.11 11.85
C ARG A 193 -25.24 16.04 10.77
N ALA A 194 -24.48 16.36 9.72
CA ALA A 194 -24.25 15.46 8.59
C ALA A 194 -23.05 14.51 8.77
N ILE A 195 -21.99 14.97 9.43
CA ILE A 195 -20.68 14.28 9.52
C ILE A 195 -20.36 13.81 10.94
N GLY A 196 -20.89 14.51 11.96
CA GLY A 196 -20.68 14.26 13.38
C GLY A 196 -20.12 15.47 14.14
N ASP A 197 -20.29 15.48 15.47
CA ASP A 197 -19.92 16.58 16.39
C ASP A 197 -18.42 16.93 16.40
N ARG A 198 -17.58 16.09 15.80
CA ARG A 198 -16.14 16.29 15.66
C ARG A 198 -15.76 17.37 14.64
N VAL A 199 -16.68 17.77 13.76
CA VAL A 199 -16.44 18.89 12.86
C VAL A 199 -16.32 20.16 13.70
N THR A 200 -15.27 20.93 13.44
CA THR A 200 -14.94 22.17 14.16
C THR A 200 -14.95 23.35 13.20
N THR A 201 -14.88 24.56 13.73
CA THR A 201 -14.73 25.79 12.93
C THR A 201 -13.52 25.73 11.99
N ASP A 202 -12.39 25.17 12.45
CA ASP A 202 -11.20 25.00 11.60
C ASP A 202 -11.49 24.11 10.37
N HIS A 203 -12.34 23.09 10.51
CA HIS A 203 -12.74 22.25 9.38
C HIS A 203 -13.64 23.02 8.40
N VAL A 204 -14.54 23.88 8.90
CA VAL A 204 -15.37 24.74 8.04
C VAL A 204 -14.50 25.74 7.28
N ASP A 205 -13.54 26.37 7.95
CA ASP A 205 -12.59 27.29 7.33
C ASP A 205 -11.78 26.59 6.23
N GLU A 206 -11.34 25.36 6.51
CA GLU A 206 -10.62 24.52 5.55
C GLU A 206 -11.49 24.17 4.32
N MET A 207 -12.75 23.79 4.52
CA MET A 207 -13.70 23.52 3.42
C MET A 207 -13.93 24.76 2.55
N LEU A 208 -14.03 25.94 3.18
CA LEU A 208 -14.23 27.21 2.48
C LEU A 208 -13.00 27.62 1.68
N ILE A 209 -11.79 27.46 2.22
CA ILE A 209 -10.54 27.69 1.47
C ILE A 209 -10.48 26.78 0.24
N GLN A 210 -10.77 25.48 0.43
CA GLN A 210 -10.79 24.52 -0.68
C GLN A 210 -11.82 24.90 -1.74
N HIS A 211 -13.03 25.32 -1.34
CA HIS A 211 -14.07 25.81 -2.25
C HIS A 211 -13.59 27.00 -3.08
N ILE A 212 -13.04 28.04 -2.43
CA ILE A 212 -12.58 29.27 -3.10
C ILE A 212 -11.48 28.97 -4.12
N LEU A 213 -10.53 28.12 -3.75
CA LEU A 213 -9.37 27.81 -4.59
C LEU A 213 -9.70 26.89 -5.77
N THR A 214 -10.76 26.08 -5.66
CA THR A 214 -11.16 25.10 -6.69
C THR A 214 -12.31 25.57 -7.58
N ASP A 215 -13.08 26.58 -7.17
CA ASP A 215 -14.19 27.16 -7.94
C ASP A 215 -13.79 27.53 -9.38
N GLN A 216 -12.66 28.23 -9.56
CA GLN A 216 -12.20 28.59 -10.91
C GLN A 216 -11.78 27.39 -11.76
N ILE A 217 -11.26 26.34 -11.12
CA ILE A 217 -10.86 25.10 -11.80
C ILE A 217 -12.11 24.38 -12.29
N PHE A 218 -13.13 24.22 -11.45
CA PHE A 218 -14.36 23.52 -11.84
C PHE A 218 -15.12 24.27 -12.94
N ARG A 219 -15.27 25.59 -12.83
CA ARG A 219 -15.91 26.40 -13.88
C ARG A 219 -15.18 26.34 -15.22
N ALA A 220 -13.85 26.21 -15.19
CA ALA A 220 -13.04 26.07 -16.39
C ALA A 220 -13.26 24.73 -17.11
N ILE A 221 -13.47 23.66 -16.34
CA ILE A 221 -13.58 22.28 -16.86
C ILE A 221 -15.03 21.93 -17.22
N PHE A 222 -16.00 22.45 -16.46
CA PHE A 222 -17.43 22.15 -16.57
C PHE A 222 -18.23 23.41 -16.92
N SER A 223 -17.92 24.03 -18.07
CA SER A 223 -18.56 25.28 -18.50
C SER A 223 -20.06 25.16 -18.78
N ASP A 224 -20.54 23.96 -19.10
CA ASP A 224 -21.93 23.68 -19.49
C ASP A 224 -22.82 23.25 -18.31
N VAL A 225 -22.26 23.20 -17.09
CA VAL A 225 -22.94 22.70 -15.90
C VAL A 225 -23.18 23.85 -14.92
N ASN A 226 -24.44 24.10 -14.54
CA ASN A 226 -24.82 25.11 -13.55
C ASN A 226 -24.59 24.66 -12.09
N PHE A 227 -23.56 23.84 -11.85
CA PHE A 227 -23.33 23.17 -10.57
C PHE A 227 -23.29 24.13 -9.38
N HIS A 228 -22.53 25.22 -9.48
CA HIS A 228 -22.39 26.20 -8.40
C HIS A 228 -23.67 27.01 -8.11
N GLN A 229 -24.65 26.99 -9.01
CA GLN A 229 -25.93 27.67 -8.85
C GLN A 229 -27.03 26.74 -8.34
N GLU A 230 -26.96 25.46 -8.64
CA GLU A 230 -28.00 24.47 -8.33
C GLU A 230 -27.64 23.61 -7.10
N ASN A 231 -26.39 23.17 -6.96
CA ASN A 231 -25.98 22.29 -5.86
C ASN A 231 -26.11 22.97 -4.49
N HIS A 232 -26.86 22.34 -3.58
CA HIS A 232 -27.20 22.93 -2.28
C HIS A 232 -25.98 23.27 -1.41
N LEU A 233 -24.94 22.43 -1.40
CA LEU A 233 -23.73 22.68 -0.62
C LEU A 233 -22.86 23.76 -1.25
N ALA A 234 -22.73 23.77 -2.59
CA ALA A 234 -22.00 24.81 -3.29
C ALA A 234 -22.64 26.19 -3.06
N ARG A 235 -23.99 26.25 -3.04
CA ARG A 235 -24.73 27.47 -2.70
C ARG A 235 -24.50 27.90 -1.26
N ALA A 236 -24.63 26.99 -0.29
CA ALA A 236 -24.44 27.31 1.13
C ALA A 236 -23.03 27.83 1.42
N ILE A 237 -21.99 27.22 0.84
CA ILE A 237 -20.61 27.68 0.99
C ILE A 237 -20.36 28.99 0.22
N GLY A 238 -20.96 29.18 -0.95
CA GLY A 238 -20.85 30.41 -1.72
C GLY A 238 -21.53 31.61 -1.03
N GLU A 239 -22.65 31.38 -0.34
CA GLU A 239 -23.28 32.39 0.52
C GLU A 239 -22.34 32.80 1.65
N LEU A 240 -21.70 31.84 2.31
CA LEU A 240 -20.68 32.10 3.33
C LEU A 240 -19.48 32.88 2.77
N GLU A 241 -18.95 32.50 1.60
CA GLU A 241 -17.88 33.22 0.89
C GLU A 241 -18.23 34.71 0.70
N SER A 242 -19.46 34.97 0.25
CA SER A 242 -19.89 36.32 -0.14
C SER A 242 -19.91 37.33 1.01
N THR A 243 -19.95 36.87 2.26
CA THR A 243 -20.02 37.75 3.45
C THR A 243 -18.69 38.39 3.84
N PHE A 244 -17.56 37.81 3.44
CA PHE A 244 -16.23 38.34 3.80
C PHE A 244 -15.29 38.54 2.60
N LEU A 245 -15.53 37.85 1.48
CA LEU A 245 -14.69 37.93 0.29
C LEU A 245 -15.44 38.60 -0.87
N HIS A 246 -15.13 39.87 -1.11
CA HIS A 246 -15.76 40.67 -2.16
C HIS A 246 -14.97 40.69 -3.48
N GLY A 247 -15.62 41.08 -4.58
CA GLY A 247 -15.07 40.95 -5.94
C GLY A 247 -13.69 41.56 -6.20
N SER A 248 -13.37 42.73 -5.64
CA SER A 248 -12.04 43.35 -5.79
C SER A 248 -10.97 42.60 -4.99
N THR A 249 -11.25 42.30 -3.72
CA THR A 249 -10.37 41.55 -2.81
C THR A 249 -10.10 40.14 -3.33
N ARG A 250 -11.15 39.44 -3.79
CA ARG A 250 -11.06 38.11 -4.42
C ARG A 250 -10.13 38.14 -5.63
N LYS A 251 -10.33 39.12 -6.52
CA LYS A 251 -9.55 39.27 -7.74
C LYS A 251 -8.08 39.54 -7.43
N GLU A 252 -7.79 40.40 -6.46
CA GLU A 252 -6.41 40.72 -6.07
C GLU A 252 -5.70 39.51 -5.44
N LEU A 253 -6.40 38.79 -4.57
CA LEU A 253 -5.90 37.60 -3.88
C LEU A 253 -5.57 36.45 -4.85
N LEU A 254 -6.48 36.17 -5.78
CA LEU A 254 -6.33 35.07 -6.74
C LEU A 254 -5.50 35.45 -7.99
N LYS A 255 -5.15 36.73 -8.18
CA LYS A 255 -4.38 37.23 -9.33
C LYS A 255 -3.08 36.45 -9.55
N ARG A 256 -2.44 35.99 -8.49
CA ARG A 256 -1.18 35.24 -8.57
C ARG A 256 -1.35 33.82 -9.12
N LEU A 257 -2.53 33.23 -8.94
CA LEU A 257 -2.89 31.90 -9.42
C LEU A 257 -3.48 31.92 -10.84
N GLU A 258 -3.88 33.11 -11.32
CA GLU A 258 -4.48 33.32 -12.64
C GLU A 258 -3.72 32.69 -13.82
N PRO A 259 -2.37 32.72 -13.90
CA PRO A 259 -1.65 32.07 -15.00
C PRO A 259 -1.95 30.57 -15.11
N TYR A 260 -2.10 29.89 -13.98
CA TYR A 260 -2.42 28.46 -13.95
C TYR A 260 -3.89 28.20 -14.31
N PHE A 261 -4.81 29.00 -13.79
CA PHE A 261 -6.23 28.90 -14.18
C PHE A 261 -6.45 29.19 -15.66
N ALA A 262 -5.70 30.12 -16.24
CA ALA A 262 -5.72 30.40 -17.67
C ALA A 262 -5.18 29.22 -18.50
N ALA A 263 -4.09 28.58 -18.04
CA ALA A 263 -3.55 27.38 -18.68
C ALA A 263 -4.56 26.22 -18.65
N ILE A 264 -5.23 25.99 -17.51
CA ILE A 264 -6.32 25.01 -17.39
C ILE A 264 -7.45 25.33 -18.38
N ARG A 265 -7.96 26.56 -18.42
CA ARG A 265 -9.04 26.95 -19.34
C ARG A 265 -8.68 26.73 -20.79
N ARG A 266 -7.46 27.10 -21.21
CA ARG A 266 -6.98 26.90 -22.58
C ARG A 266 -6.96 25.41 -22.94
N THR A 267 -6.56 24.57 -22.00
CA THR A 267 -6.42 23.13 -22.22
C THR A 267 -7.79 22.42 -22.19
N ALA A 268 -8.68 22.83 -21.29
CA ALA A 268 -10.03 22.29 -21.12
C ALA A 268 -11.03 22.72 -22.21
N ALA A 269 -10.81 23.86 -22.88
CA ALA A 269 -11.73 24.40 -23.90
C ALA A 269 -11.80 23.59 -25.21
N ASN A 270 -10.85 22.69 -25.46
CA ASN A 270 -10.92 21.78 -26.60
C ASN A 270 -11.95 20.70 -26.29
N ALA A 271 -12.96 20.45 -27.14
CA ALA A 271 -14.03 19.48 -26.84
C ALA A 271 -13.47 18.10 -26.40
N ILE A 272 -13.87 17.65 -25.21
CA ILE A 272 -13.36 16.46 -24.51
C ILE A 272 -14.53 15.51 -24.24
N THR A 273 -14.34 14.19 -24.41
CA THR A 273 -15.29 13.16 -23.93
C THR A 273 -15.30 13.08 -22.39
N SER A 274 -16.35 12.54 -21.74
CA SER A 274 -16.36 12.40 -20.27
C SER A 274 -15.14 11.69 -19.68
N ALA A 275 -14.68 10.61 -20.31
CA ALA A 275 -13.55 9.83 -19.82
C ALA A 275 -12.26 10.66 -19.80
N GLU A 276 -12.03 11.44 -20.85
CA GLU A 276 -10.86 12.32 -20.95
C GLU A 276 -10.97 13.53 -20.00
N LYS A 277 -12.18 14.07 -19.73
CA LYS A 277 -12.38 15.13 -18.72
C LYS A 277 -12.03 14.62 -17.31
N GLN A 278 -12.37 13.36 -17.03
CA GLN A 278 -12.02 12.74 -15.75
C GLN A 278 -10.51 12.64 -15.59
N ASP A 279 -9.77 12.13 -16.58
CA ASP A 279 -8.31 12.00 -16.47
C ASP A 279 -7.60 13.35 -16.36
N PHE A 280 -8.11 14.37 -17.06
CA PHE A 280 -7.67 15.75 -16.89
C PHE A 280 -7.90 16.24 -15.45
N LEU A 281 -9.11 16.03 -14.91
CA LEU A 281 -9.46 16.45 -13.56
C LEU A 281 -8.62 15.73 -12.50
N LYS A 282 -8.35 14.43 -12.68
CA LYS A 282 -7.47 13.65 -11.79
C LYS A 282 -6.09 14.30 -11.68
N GLN A 283 -5.48 14.69 -12.80
CA GLN A 283 -4.15 15.29 -12.79
C GLN A 283 -4.15 16.68 -12.16
N VAL A 284 -5.11 17.55 -12.54
CA VAL A 284 -5.24 18.89 -11.95
C VAL A 284 -5.46 18.82 -10.44
N TYR A 285 -6.21 17.82 -10.00
CA TYR A 285 -6.47 17.56 -8.59
C TYR A 285 -5.24 17.05 -7.83
N GLU A 286 -4.49 16.11 -8.40
CA GLU A 286 -3.21 15.64 -7.84
C GLU A 286 -2.21 16.81 -7.69
N ASP A 287 -2.11 17.68 -8.70
CA ASP A 287 -1.25 18.86 -8.69
C ASP A 287 -1.70 19.87 -7.60
N PHE A 288 -3.02 20.08 -7.45
CA PHE A 288 -3.58 20.96 -6.43
C PHE A 288 -3.21 20.54 -5.00
N TYR A 289 -3.46 19.27 -4.64
CA TYR A 289 -3.20 18.79 -3.28
C TYR A 289 -1.72 18.73 -2.95
N SER A 290 -0.90 18.32 -3.92
CA SER A 290 0.56 18.27 -3.75
C SER A 290 1.12 19.65 -3.38
N ALA A 291 0.53 20.73 -3.90
CA ALA A 291 0.89 22.10 -3.56
C ALA A 291 0.24 22.60 -2.26
N TYR A 292 -1.05 22.35 -2.09
CA TYR A 292 -1.87 22.97 -1.04
C TYR A 292 -1.56 22.41 0.34
N ASN A 293 -1.48 21.09 0.45
CA ASN A 293 -1.20 20.42 1.71
C ASN A 293 -0.40 19.13 1.46
N PRO A 294 0.94 19.22 1.32
CA PRO A 294 1.78 18.06 1.03
C PRO A 294 1.68 16.95 2.10
N LYS A 295 1.45 17.31 3.36
CA LYS A 295 1.27 16.36 4.48
C LYS A 295 -0.05 15.60 4.35
N ASP A 296 -1.13 16.27 3.96
CA ASP A 296 -2.41 15.61 3.69
C ASP A 296 -2.48 14.98 2.28
N ALA A 297 -1.65 15.38 1.32
CA ALA A 297 -1.56 14.72 0.00
C ALA A 297 -1.09 13.26 0.13
N ASP A 298 -0.09 13.01 0.99
CA ASP A 298 0.34 11.65 1.39
C ASP A 298 -0.72 10.89 2.21
N ARG A 299 -1.64 11.62 2.88
CA ARG A 299 -2.69 11.09 3.78
C ARG A 299 -3.97 10.75 3.06
N LEU A 300 -4.38 11.56 2.09
CA LEU A 300 -5.65 11.47 1.40
C LEU A 300 -5.67 10.28 0.45
N GLY A 301 -4.51 9.86 -0.08
CA GLY A 301 -4.37 8.60 -0.82
C GLY A 301 -5.53 8.39 -1.77
N ILE A 302 -5.92 9.44 -2.51
CA ILE A 302 -7.06 9.42 -3.43
C ILE A 302 -6.62 8.59 -4.61
N VAL A 303 -6.76 7.29 -4.41
CA VAL A 303 -6.39 6.26 -5.35
C VAL A 303 -7.63 6.02 -6.18
N TYR A 304 -7.62 6.59 -7.39
CA TYR A 304 -8.68 6.39 -8.36
C TYR A 304 -8.85 4.90 -8.65
N THR A 305 -10.08 4.42 -8.49
CA THR A 305 -10.42 3.03 -8.79
C THR A 305 -10.32 2.80 -10.29
N PRO A 306 -9.57 1.78 -10.76
CA PRO A 306 -9.48 1.46 -12.19
C PRO A 306 -10.87 1.08 -12.73
N SER A 307 -11.29 1.71 -13.84
CA SER A 307 -12.60 1.45 -14.44
C SER A 307 -12.80 -0.01 -14.86
N GLU A 308 -11.72 -0.72 -15.20
CA GLU A 308 -11.78 -2.16 -15.50
C GLU A 308 -12.30 -2.96 -14.29
N ALA A 309 -11.84 -2.63 -13.09
CA ALA A 309 -12.31 -3.27 -11.86
C ALA A 309 -13.76 -2.90 -11.53
N VAL A 310 -14.12 -1.62 -11.72
CA VAL A 310 -15.46 -1.10 -11.49
C VAL A 310 -16.48 -1.78 -12.40
N ARG A 311 -16.20 -1.84 -13.71
CA ARG A 311 -17.06 -2.50 -14.70
C ARG A 311 -17.19 -3.99 -14.44
N PHE A 312 -16.12 -4.66 -14.01
CA PHE A 312 -16.17 -6.06 -13.59
C PHE A 312 -17.15 -6.27 -12.42
N ILE A 313 -17.11 -5.38 -11.41
CA ILE A 313 -18.03 -5.42 -10.26
C ILE A 313 -19.48 -5.18 -10.70
N ILE A 314 -19.73 -4.14 -11.51
CA ILE A 314 -21.09 -3.82 -11.97
C ILE A 314 -21.70 -5.01 -12.74
N ALA A 315 -20.96 -5.57 -13.72
CA ALA A 315 -21.41 -6.73 -14.48
C ALA A 315 -21.60 -7.97 -13.60
N GLY A 316 -20.75 -8.16 -12.59
CA GLY A 316 -20.89 -9.23 -11.60
C GLY A 316 -22.16 -9.09 -10.75
N CYS A 317 -22.45 -7.89 -10.25
CA CYS A 317 -23.67 -7.59 -9.51
C CYS A 317 -24.93 -7.79 -10.35
N ASP A 318 -24.93 -7.37 -11.61
CA ASP A 318 -26.04 -7.57 -12.54
C ASP A 318 -26.32 -9.06 -12.80
N TRP A 319 -25.26 -9.83 -13.03
CA TRP A 319 -25.39 -11.27 -13.18
C TRP A 319 -25.92 -11.94 -11.90
N LEU A 320 -25.37 -11.61 -10.73
CA LEU A 320 -25.81 -12.19 -9.45
C LEU A 320 -27.25 -11.78 -9.11
N ALA A 321 -27.65 -10.55 -9.38
CA ALA A 321 -29.03 -10.11 -9.23
C ALA A 321 -29.96 -10.92 -10.13
N GLN A 322 -29.55 -11.18 -11.38
CA GLN A 322 -30.35 -12.00 -12.28
C GLN A 322 -30.48 -13.45 -11.78
N GLN A 323 -29.41 -14.03 -11.24
CA GLN A 323 -29.42 -15.41 -10.72
C GLN A 323 -30.26 -15.56 -9.45
N HIS A 324 -30.06 -14.67 -8.48
CA HIS A 324 -30.63 -14.84 -7.15
C HIS A 324 -31.97 -14.14 -6.99
N PHE A 325 -32.21 -13.07 -7.75
CA PHE A 325 -33.35 -12.18 -7.56
C PHE A 325 -34.27 -12.09 -8.77
N ASN A 326 -33.92 -12.73 -9.89
CA ASN A 326 -34.63 -12.65 -11.17
C ASN A 326 -34.88 -11.20 -11.63
N LYS A 327 -33.88 -10.34 -11.38
CA LYS A 327 -33.88 -8.93 -11.76
C LYS A 327 -32.50 -8.53 -12.27
N ARG A 328 -32.43 -7.59 -13.20
CA ARG A 328 -31.21 -6.88 -13.61
C ARG A 328 -31.06 -5.58 -12.83
N LEU A 329 -29.85 -5.05 -12.74
CA LEU A 329 -29.62 -3.74 -12.12
C LEU A 329 -30.41 -2.63 -12.80
N ALA A 330 -30.76 -2.79 -14.08
CA ALA A 330 -31.63 -1.89 -14.83
C ALA A 330 -33.11 -1.97 -14.41
N ASP A 331 -33.55 -2.97 -13.63
CA ASP A 331 -34.95 -3.17 -13.24
C ASP A 331 -35.33 -2.36 -12.00
N ALA A 332 -36.62 -2.04 -11.86
CA ALA A 332 -37.14 -1.25 -10.73
C ALA A 332 -37.00 -1.98 -9.38
N GLY A 333 -36.78 -1.23 -8.30
CA GLY A 333 -36.64 -1.76 -6.94
C GLY A 333 -35.38 -2.61 -6.72
N LEU A 334 -34.31 -2.32 -7.47
CA LEU A 334 -32.93 -2.70 -7.17
C LEU A 334 -32.10 -1.43 -7.05
N ASP A 335 -32.32 -0.70 -5.97
CA ASP A 335 -31.59 0.53 -5.67
C ASP A 335 -30.12 0.21 -5.37
N ILE A 336 -29.25 1.12 -5.79
CA ILE A 336 -27.80 0.97 -5.69
C ILE A 336 -27.23 2.09 -4.84
N LEU A 337 -26.33 1.75 -3.93
CA LEU A 337 -25.58 2.73 -3.14
C LEU A 337 -24.07 2.51 -3.29
N ASP A 338 -23.36 3.60 -3.58
CA ASP A 338 -21.94 3.72 -3.25
C ASP A 338 -21.77 4.45 -1.90
N PRO A 339 -21.36 3.77 -0.82
CA PRO A 339 -21.28 4.35 0.52
C PRO A 339 -20.07 5.28 0.71
N CYS A 340 -19.15 5.34 -0.24
CA CYS A 340 -17.91 6.10 -0.19
C CYS A 340 -17.43 6.40 -1.62
N THR A 341 -18.21 7.23 -2.31
CA THR A 341 -18.15 7.40 -3.76
C THR A 341 -16.85 8.02 -4.27
N GLY A 342 -16.11 8.74 -3.41
CA GLY A 342 -14.90 9.44 -3.81
C GLY A 342 -15.20 10.41 -4.95
N THR A 343 -14.67 10.14 -6.13
CA THR A 343 -14.90 10.95 -7.34
C THR A 343 -16.06 10.47 -8.22
N GLY A 344 -16.89 9.54 -7.75
CA GLY A 344 -18.10 9.09 -8.45
C GLY A 344 -17.90 7.95 -9.44
N THR A 345 -16.72 7.31 -9.48
CA THR A 345 -16.35 6.38 -10.56
C THR A 345 -17.33 5.21 -10.72
N PHE A 346 -17.78 4.59 -9.62
CA PHE A 346 -18.76 3.49 -9.68
C PHE A 346 -20.09 3.93 -10.28
N ILE A 347 -20.58 5.12 -9.89
CA ILE A 347 -21.85 5.64 -10.40
C ILE A 347 -21.73 6.04 -11.88
N VAL A 348 -20.59 6.64 -12.27
CA VAL A 348 -20.34 7.00 -13.68
C VAL A 348 -20.29 5.75 -14.58
N ASP A 349 -19.49 4.75 -14.22
CA ASP A 349 -19.43 3.51 -15.01
C ASP A 349 -20.77 2.74 -14.96
N PHE A 350 -21.59 2.93 -13.92
CA PHE A 350 -22.95 2.37 -13.87
C PHE A 350 -23.92 3.09 -14.83
N ILE A 351 -23.84 4.42 -14.93
CA ILE A 351 -24.58 5.18 -15.94
C ILE A 351 -24.19 4.74 -17.35
N ASP A 352 -22.89 4.56 -17.61
CA ASP A 352 -22.39 4.05 -18.89
C ASP A 352 -22.91 2.63 -19.17
N TYR A 353 -22.94 1.75 -18.15
CA TYR A 353 -23.52 0.40 -18.25
C TYR A 353 -25.01 0.42 -18.65
N LEU A 354 -25.78 1.42 -18.19
CA LEU A 354 -27.18 1.61 -18.53
C LEU A 354 -27.43 2.40 -19.82
N ARG A 355 -26.38 2.90 -20.50
CA ARG A 355 -26.52 3.79 -21.67
C ARG A 355 -27.38 3.20 -22.79
N GLY A 356 -27.45 1.87 -22.91
CA GLY A 356 -28.30 1.16 -23.88
C GLY A 356 -29.79 1.17 -23.58
N ASP A 357 -30.21 1.52 -22.36
CA ASP A 357 -31.61 1.59 -21.91
C ASP A 357 -31.91 2.95 -21.27
N LYS A 358 -32.23 3.94 -22.12
CA LYS A 358 -32.47 5.33 -21.69
C LYS A 358 -33.63 5.45 -20.68
N GLN A 359 -34.67 4.61 -20.79
CA GLN A 359 -35.82 4.68 -19.88
C GLN A 359 -35.45 4.17 -18.48
N ALA A 360 -34.72 3.04 -18.41
CA ALA A 360 -34.20 2.54 -17.15
C ALA A 360 -33.24 3.55 -16.52
N LEU A 361 -32.34 4.14 -17.31
CA LEU A 361 -31.40 5.16 -16.83
C LEU A 361 -32.10 6.37 -16.21
N ILE A 362 -33.10 6.95 -16.88
CA ILE A 362 -33.85 8.11 -16.37
C ILE A 362 -34.53 7.77 -15.04
N ARG A 363 -35.22 6.62 -14.95
CA ARG A 363 -35.86 6.18 -13.70
C ARG A 363 -34.83 5.98 -12.58
N LYS A 364 -33.73 5.29 -12.90
CA LYS A 364 -32.67 4.97 -11.94
C LYS A 364 -32.04 6.25 -11.39
N PHE A 365 -31.67 7.17 -12.27
CA PHE A 365 -31.05 8.44 -11.91
C PHE A 365 -31.95 9.34 -11.06
N ALA A 366 -33.27 9.30 -11.29
CA ALA A 366 -34.24 10.10 -10.55
C ALA A 366 -34.41 9.71 -9.07
N GLY A 367 -34.03 8.49 -8.65
CA GLY A 367 -34.18 8.10 -7.24
C GLY A 367 -33.78 6.68 -6.82
N GLU A 368 -33.24 5.84 -7.70
CA GLU A 368 -32.78 4.47 -7.38
C GLU A 368 -31.23 4.34 -7.40
N ILE A 369 -30.49 5.45 -7.61
CA ILE A 369 -29.03 5.54 -7.56
C ILE A 369 -28.64 6.49 -6.44
N HIS A 370 -27.82 6.02 -5.51
CA HIS A 370 -27.42 6.73 -4.29
C HIS A 370 -25.91 6.77 -4.14
N ALA A 371 -25.36 7.86 -3.61
CA ALA A 371 -23.92 7.99 -3.37
C ALA A 371 -23.62 8.84 -2.13
N ASN A 372 -22.70 8.38 -1.29
CA ASN A 372 -22.28 9.10 -0.07
C ASN A 372 -20.82 9.52 -0.14
N GLU A 373 -20.52 10.71 0.38
CA GLU A 373 -19.15 11.20 0.55
C GLU A 373 -19.03 12.08 1.80
N ILE A 374 -17.90 11.97 2.50
CA ILE A 374 -17.61 12.72 3.72
C ILE A 374 -16.75 13.96 3.45
N SER A 375 -16.02 13.98 2.34
CA SER A 375 -15.10 15.07 1.98
C SER A 375 -15.72 16.00 0.93
N ILE A 376 -15.70 17.31 1.18
CA ILE A 376 -16.42 18.29 0.34
C ILE A 376 -15.97 18.27 -1.12
N LEU A 377 -14.66 18.12 -1.36
CA LEU A 377 -14.11 18.24 -2.69
C LEU A 377 -14.33 16.97 -3.54
N PRO A 378 -14.07 15.75 -3.04
CA PRO A 378 -14.57 14.52 -3.67
C PRO A 378 -16.08 14.56 -3.92
N TYR A 379 -16.88 15.08 -2.97
CA TYR A 379 -18.33 15.22 -3.15
C TYR A 379 -18.68 16.08 -4.38
N TYR A 380 -18.09 17.26 -4.54
CA TYR A 380 -18.30 18.10 -5.73
C TYR A 380 -17.88 17.40 -7.02
N ILE A 381 -16.71 16.77 -7.02
CA ILE A 381 -16.20 16.04 -8.18
C ILE A 381 -17.15 14.90 -8.57
N SER A 382 -17.66 14.17 -7.59
CA SER A 382 -18.60 13.07 -7.84
C SER A 382 -19.88 13.57 -8.49
N CYS A 383 -20.48 14.66 -7.99
CA CYS A 383 -21.69 15.24 -8.57
C CYS A 383 -21.45 15.70 -10.01
N LEU A 384 -20.39 16.49 -10.24
CA LEU A 384 -20.02 16.98 -11.58
C LEU A 384 -19.79 15.83 -12.58
N ASN A 385 -19.06 14.79 -12.17
CA ASN A 385 -18.79 13.64 -13.02
C ASN A 385 -20.06 12.84 -13.34
N ILE A 386 -20.93 12.63 -12.34
CA ILE A 386 -22.17 11.87 -12.48
C ILE A 386 -23.17 12.61 -13.38
N GLU A 387 -23.35 13.92 -13.15
CA GLU A 387 -24.24 14.78 -13.95
C GLU A 387 -23.76 14.89 -15.40
N GLN A 388 -22.45 15.02 -15.62
CA GLN A 388 -21.86 15.05 -16.95
C GLN A 388 -22.05 13.70 -17.68
N ALA A 389 -21.82 12.57 -16.99
CA ALA A 389 -22.02 11.24 -17.57
C ALA A 389 -23.50 11.01 -17.96
N TYR A 390 -24.43 11.49 -17.13
CA TYR A 390 -25.85 11.46 -17.43
C TYR A 390 -26.20 12.34 -18.63
N TYR A 391 -25.68 13.57 -18.68
CA TYR A 391 -25.89 14.48 -19.81
C TYR A 391 -25.40 13.87 -21.12
N GLU A 392 -24.23 13.24 -21.14
CA GLU A 392 -23.73 12.58 -22.36
C GLU A 392 -24.60 11.40 -22.78
N ALA A 393 -25.10 10.61 -21.82
CA ALA A 393 -25.95 9.47 -22.10
C ALA A 393 -27.38 9.87 -22.56
N THR A 394 -27.89 11.03 -22.13
CA THR A 394 -29.31 11.40 -22.34
C THR A 394 -29.53 12.63 -23.21
N GLN A 395 -28.51 13.47 -23.39
CA GLN A 395 -28.54 14.81 -23.99
C GLN A 395 -29.37 15.84 -23.19
N GLU A 396 -29.71 15.52 -21.94
CA GLU A 396 -30.46 16.39 -21.03
C GLU A 396 -29.71 16.52 -19.72
N TRP A 397 -29.52 17.76 -19.24
CA TRP A 397 -28.88 17.98 -17.95
C TRP A 397 -29.90 17.80 -16.83
N CYS A 398 -29.47 17.14 -15.74
CA CYS A 398 -30.27 16.92 -14.54
C CYS A 398 -29.32 16.87 -13.33
N GLU A 399 -29.65 17.59 -12.25
CA GLU A 399 -28.92 17.50 -10.98
C GLU A 399 -28.99 16.09 -10.41
N PHE A 400 -27.87 15.60 -9.87
CA PHE A 400 -27.85 14.30 -9.21
C PHE A 400 -28.31 14.38 -7.74
N ASN A 401 -29.62 14.19 -7.53
CA ASN A 401 -30.24 14.23 -6.19
C ASN A 401 -29.91 13.01 -5.30
N GLY A 402 -29.28 11.97 -5.85
CA GLY A 402 -28.85 10.78 -5.10
C GLY A 402 -27.58 10.98 -4.26
N ALA A 403 -26.88 12.11 -4.41
CA ALA A 403 -25.69 12.42 -3.64
C ALA A 403 -26.00 12.94 -2.23
N CYS A 404 -25.38 12.36 -1.23
CA CYS A 404 -25.44 12.80 0.17
C CYS A 404 -24.04 13.13 0.70
N PHE A 405 -23.89 14.32 1.27
CA PHE A 405 -22.71 14.68 2.03
C PHE A 405 -22.89 14.21 3.47
N VAL A 406 -22.30 13.08 3.82
CA VAL A 406 -22.59 12.36 5.06
C VAL A 406 -21.42 11.47 5.46
N ASN A 407 -21.22 11.31 6.77
CA ASN A 407 -20.37 10.25 7.29
C ASN A 407 -21.13 8.93 7.33
N THR A 408 -20.97 8.09 6.31
CA THR A 408 -21.70 6.82 6.18
C THR A 408 -21.58 5.93 7.41
N LEU A 409 -20.41 5.86 8.05
CA LEU A 409 -20.20 5.00 9.23
C LEU A 409 -20.93 5.48 10.49
N GLU A 410 -21.37 6.74 10.51
CA GLU A 410 -22.23 7.32 11.56
C GLU A 410 -23.71 7.36 11.15
N ASN A 411 -24.02 7.27 9.86
CA ASN A 411 -25.39 7.23 9.36
C ASN A 411 -26.02 5.83 9.52
N TRP A 412 -26.70 5.59 10.64
CA TRP A 412 -27.46 4.36 10.93
C TRP A 412 -28.98 4.59 10.93
N GLY A 413 -29.45 5.67 10.32
CA GLY A 413 -30.87 6.08 10.34
C GLY A 413 -31.84 5.05 9.73
N PHE A 414 -31.34 4.09 8.95
CA PHE A 414 -32.11 2.96 8.42
C PHE A 414 -32.53 1.93 9.48
N GLY A 415 -31.86 1.89 10.64
CA GLY A 415 -32.15 0.95 11.74
C GLY A 415 -33.23 1.41 12.73
N LEU A 416 -33.68 2.66 12.63
CA LEU A 416 -34.60 3.29 13.59
C LEU A 416 -36.07 2.89 13.45
N ALA A 417 -36.38 1.92 12.58
CA ALA A 417 -37.70 1.30 12.55
C ALA A 417 -37.95 0.33 13.72
N HIS A 418 -36.93 -0.05 14.51
CA HIS A 418 -37.04 -1.12 15.52
C HIS A 418 -36.69 -0.75 16.98
N GLU A 419 -36.17 0.44 17.28
CA GLU A 419 -36.08 0.93 18.67
C GLU A 419 -36.41 2.42 18.71
N GLY A 420 -37.37 2.79 19.55
CA GLY A 420 -37.96 4.12 19.66
C GLY A 420 -36.98 5.19 20.15
N SER A 421 -36.07 5.61 19.27
CA SER A 421 -35.35 6.87 19.40
C SER A 421 -36.24 7.98 18.83
N SER A 422 -36.73 8.78 19.77
CA SER A 422 -37.50 10.01 19.64
C SER A 422 -37.34 10.74 18.31
N GLY A 423 -38.42 10.74 17.53
CA GLY A 423 -38.70 11.84 16.63
C GLY A 423 -38.84 13.11 17.47
N ASN A 424 -37.85 13.98 17.38
CA ASN A 424 -37.95 15.40 17.71
C ASN A 424 -36.64 16.09 17.32
N LEU A 425 -36.61 16.73 16.15
CA LEU A 425 -35.86 17.98 15.93
C LEU A 425 -36.28 18.66 14.62
N PHE A 426 -37.58 18.94 14.45
CA PHE A 426 -38.01 19.91 13.45
C PHE A 426 -37.98 21.31 14.05
N GLY A 427 -36.96 22.08 13.67
CA GLY A 427 -36.82 23.51 13.96
C GLY A 427 -36.17 24.21 12.77
N SER A 428 -37.02 24.84 11.95
CA SER A 428 -36.79 25.87 10.91
C SER A 428 -35.56 25.77 9.98
N LEU A 429 -35.87 25.85 8.66
CA LEU A 429 -35.03 25.85 7.45
C LEU A 429 -34.74 24.45 6.91
N THR A 430 -35.46 24.11 5.83
CA THR A 430 -35.31 22.88 5.03
C THR A 430 -33.90 22.79 4.46
N ASP A 431 -33.07 21.97 5.09
CA ASP A 431 -31.76 21.58 4.60
C ASP A 431 -31.94 20.45 3.56
N GLU A 432 -31.68 20.77 2.30
CA GLU A 432 -31.76 19.84 1.16
C GLU A 432 -30.90 18.58 1.40
N ASN A 433 -29.70 18.73 2.00
CA ASN A 433 -28.83 17.59 2.30
C ASN A 433 -29.48 16.60 3.27
N GLN A 434 -30.15 17.12 4.31
CA GLN A 434 -30.84 16.29 5.30
C GLN A 434 -32.04 15.59 4.68
N THR A 435 -32.74 16.24 3.76
CA THR A 435 -33.83 15.64 3.00
C THR A 435 -33.32 14.47 2.16
N ARG A 436 -32.19 14.64 1.46
CA ARG A 436 -31.53 13.57 0.69
C ARG A 436 -31.11 12.39 1.59
N ILE A 437 -30.46 12.67 2.73
CA ILE A 437 -30.06 11.63 3.70
C ILE A 437 -31.29 10.88 4.26
N HIS A 438 -32.36 11.61 4.60
CA HIS A 438 -33.59 11.03 5.12
C HIS A 438 -34.25 10.10 4.08
N ASN A 439 -34.39 10.57 2.84
CA ASN A 439 -34.95 9.79 1.75
C ASN A 439 -34.11 8.53 1.49
N GLN A 440 -32.78 8.66 1.41
CA GLN A 440 -31.89 7.51 1.25
C GLN A 440 -32.03 6.49 2.40
N ASN A 441 -32.18 6.96 3.64
CA ASN A 441 -32.35 6.09 4.81
C ASN A 441 -33.68 5.33 4.80
N GLN A 442 -34.73 5.87 4.18
CA GLN A 442 -36.04 5.23 4.01
C GLN A 442 -36.08 4.24 2.83
N CYS A 443 -35.19 4.39 1.85
CA CYS A 443 -35.14 3.49 0.69
C CYS A 443 -34.63 2.09 1.06
N ALA A 444 -35.19 1.06 0.41
CA ALA A 444 -34.62 -0.29 0.44
C ALA A 444 -33.46 -0.36 -0.57
N ILE A 445 -32.25 -0.63 -0.09
CA ILE A 445 -31.02 -0.63 -0.93
C ILE A 445 -30.43 -2.04 -0.96
N PRO A 446 -30.86 -2.90 -1.90
CA PRO A 446 -30.41 -4.29 -1.98
C PRO A 446 -29.02 -4.44 -2.62
N VAL A 447 -28.45 -3.40 -3.25
CA VAL A 447 -27.13 -3.49 -3.88
C VAL A 447 -26.23 -2.39 -3.34
N ILE A 448 -25.14 -2.78 -2.68
CA ILE A 448 -24.11 -1.84 -2.21
C ILE A 448 -22.79 -2.22 -2.86
N LEU A 449 -22.18 -1.26 -3.57
CA LEU A 449 -20.92 -1.45 -4.26
C LEU A 449 -19.96 -0.28 -4.04
N GLY A 450 -18.66 -0.45 -4.26
CA GLY A 450 -17.71 0.64 -4.03
C GLY A 450 -16.26 0.20 -3.77
N ASN A 451 -15.42 1.18 -3.45
CA ASN A 451 -14.02 1.01 -3.02
C ASN A 451 -13.83 1.68 -1.65
N PRO A 452 -14.12 0.99 -0.53
CA PRO A 452 -14.00 1.58 0.78
C PRO A 452 -12.54 1.83 1.19
N PRO A 453 -12.25 2.88 1.97
CA PRO A 453 -10.90 3.23 2.38
C PRO A 453 -10.24 2.13 3.23
N TYR A 454 -8.92 2.00 3.19
CA TYR A 454 -8.17 1.04 4.01
C TYR A 454 -6.89 1.64 4.60
N ASN A 455 -6.83 1.75 5.93
CA ASN A 455 -5.67 2.25 6.64
C ASN A 455 -5.69 1.83 8.13
N ALA A 456 -5.39 0.57 8.46
CA ALA A 456 -5.52 0.08 9.84
C ALA A 456 -4.76 0.87 10.93
N ASN A 457 -3.63 1.55 10.64
CA ASN A 457 -2.79 2.20 11.66
C ASN A 457 -1.97 3.37 11.09
N GLN A 458 -1.73 4.41 11.91
CA GLN A 458 -0.70 5.41 11.63
C GLN A 458 0.72 4.78 11.59
N LYS A 459 1.59 5.30 10.73
CA LYS A 459 2.97 4.79 10.57
C LYS A 459 3.89 5.28 11.69
N ASN A 460 3.71 6.52 12.15
CA ASN A 460 4.50 7.14 13.20
C ASN A 460 3.59 7.84 14.23
N GLU A 461 3.95 7.76 15.51
CA GLU A 461 3.18 8.37 16.60
C GLU A 461 3.29 9.91 16.59
N ASN A 462 4.34 10.45 15.95
CA ASN A 462 4.49 11.88 15.68
C ASN A 462 3.53 12.38 14.59
N ASP A 463 3.01 11.50 13.71
CA ASP A 463 2.07 11.89 12.65
C ASP A 463 0.70 12.31 13.23
N ASN A 464 0.40 11.94 14.48
CA ASN A 464 -0.85 12.20 15.19
C ASN A 464 -2.12 11.94 14.34
N ASN A 465 -2.10 10.86 13.57
CA ASN A 465 -3.07 10.55 12.51
C ASN A 465 -3.71 9.17 12.75
N LYS A 466 -4.25 8.96 13.95
CA LYS A 466 -5.03 7.75 14.25
C LYS A 466 -6.37 7.84 13.53
N ASN A 467 -6.87 6.72 13.02
CA ASN A 467 -8.22 6.67 12.50
C ASN A 467 -9.20 7.08 13.57
N ASP A 468 -10.18 7.89 13.18
CA ASP A 468 -11.25 8.25 14.08
C ASP A 468 -12.10 7.02 14.46
N PRO A 469 -12.61 6.96 15.70
CA PRO A 469 -13.54 5.91 16.12
C PRO A 469 -14.84 6.00 15.31
N ALA A 470 -15.37 4.86 14.88
CA ALA A 470 -16.69 4.78 14.25
C ALA A 470 -17.63 4.07 15.22
N LEU A 471 -18.10 4.79 16.25
CA LEU A 471 -18.67 4.20 17.48
C LEU A 471 -19.70 3.09 17.23
N LEU A 472 -20.67 3.32 16.33
CA LEU A 472 -21.74 2.36 16.02
C LEU A 472 -21.23 1.16 15.21
N ALA A 473 -20.43 1.40 14.17
CA ALA A 473 -19.81 0.33 13.39
C ALA A 473 -18.85 -0.52 14.24
N ASP A 474 -18.06 0.12 15.11
CA ASP A 474 -17.14 -0.54 16.03
C ASP A 474 -17.90 -1.37 17.07
N LYS A 475 -19.05 -0.88 17.57
CA LYS A 475 -19.96 -1.67 18.43
C LYS A 475 -20.45 -2.92 17.70
N ARG A 476 -20.94 -2.79 16.47
CA ARG A 476 -21.39 -3.94 15.65
C ARG A 476 -20.27 -4.93 15.36
N ILE A 477 -19.06 -4.46 15.03
CA ILE A 477 -17.87 -5.31 14.87
C ILE A 477 -17.56 -6.06 16.17
N LYS A 478 -17.70 -5.40 17.32
CA LYS A 478 -17.47 -6.03 18.63
C LYS A 478 -18.46 -7.14 18.92
N GLU A 479 -19.74 -6.91 18.64
CA GLU A 479 -20.83 -7.88 18.83
C GLU A 479 -20.78 -9.06 17.86
N THR A 480 -20.12 -8.90 16.70
CA THR A 480 -20.07 -9.90 15.63
C THR A 480 -18.66 -10.47 15.47
N TYR A 481 -17.80 -9.81 14.69
CA TYR A 481 -16.50 -10.32 14.26
C TYR A 481 -15.54 -10.55 15.43
N LEU A 482 -15.50 -9.66 16.43
CA LEU A 482 -14.60 -9.86 17.59
C LEU A 482 -15.12 -10.94 18.53
N ALA A 483 -16.44 -11.03 18.74
CA ALA A 483 -17.04 -12.07 19.58
C ALA A 483 -16.75 -13.48 19.03
N ALA A 484 -16.69 -13.64 17.71
CA ALA A 484 -16.35 -14.91 17.04
C ALA A 484 -14.85 -15.17 16.86
N SER A 485 -13.98 -14.20 17.19
CA SER A 485 -12.53 -14.29 16.98
C SER A 485 -11.81 -14.89 18.20
N THR A 486 -10.81 -15.72 17.92
CA THR A 486 -9.88 -16.27 18.92
C THR A 486 -8.56 -15.49 18.98
N ALA A 487 -8.37 -14.51 18.10
CA ALA A 487 -7.13 -13.75 17.99
C ALA A 487 -7.01 -12.66 19.06
N GLN A 488 -5.84 -12.58 19.71
CA GLN A 488 -5.56 -11.55 20.75
C GLN A 488 -5.34 -10.15 20.19
N LYS A 489 -4.95 -10.03 18.92
CA LYS A 489 -4.78 -8.76 18.21
C LYS A 489 -5.47 -8.90 16.87
N THR A 490 -6.42 -8.01 16.61
CA THR A 490 -7.18 -7.99 15.36
C THR A 490 -7.01 -6.64 14.67
N LYS A 491 -7.27 -6.60 13.37
CA LYS A 491 -7.35 -5.36 12.57
C LYS A 491 -8.77 -5.16 12.05
N LEU A 492 -9.76 -5.62 12.82
CA LEU A 492 -11.17 -5.62 12.42
C LEU A 492 -11.79 -4.21 12.43
N TYR A 493 -11.10 -3.22 12.99
CA TYR A 493 -11.48 -1.81 12.91
C TYR A 493 -10.80 -1.04 11.76
N ASP A 494 -10.17 -1.75 10.81
CA ASP A 494 -9.72 -1.13 9.54
C ASP A 494 -10.95 -0.56 8.81
N PRO A 495 -10.91 0.68 8.27
CA PRO A 495 -12.09 1.32 7.68
C PRO A 495 -12.87 0.45 6.68
N TYR A 496 -12.23 -0.32 5.80
CA TYR A 496 -12.96 -1.18 4.86
C TYR A 496 -13.81 -2.26 5.55
N VAL A 497 -13.41 -2.73 6.74
CA VAL A 497 -14.17 -3.70 7.54
C VAL A 497 -15.37 -3.03 8.20
N ARG A 498 -15.22 -1.77 8.62
CA ARG A 498 -16.34 -0.94 9.12
C ARG A 498 -17.38 -0.71 8.03
N PHE A 499 -16.95 -0.36 6.82
CA PHE A 499 -17.84 -0.22 5.67
C PHE A 499 -18.52 -1.54 5.30
N LEU A 500 -17.79 -2.66 5.33
CA LEU A 500 -18.38 -3.98 5.07
C LEU A 500 -19.40 -4.38 6.14
N ARG A 501 -19.12 -4.15 7.42
CA ARG A 501 -20.10 -4.39 8.50
C ARG A 501 -21.34 -3.50 8.34
N TRP A 502 -21.14 -2.22 8.06
CA TRP A 502 -22.22 -1.27 7.81
C TRP A 502 -23.07 -1.70 6.60
N ALA A 503 -22.43 -2.02 5.48
CA ALA A 503 -23.11 -2.47 4.26
C ALA A 503 -23.89 -3.77 4.50
N SER A 504 -23.31 -4.72 5.23
CA SER A 504 -23.95 -5.99 5.59
C SER A 504 -25.20 -5.80 6.45
N ASP A 505 -25.25 -4.76 7.27
CA ASP A 505 -26.44 -4.40 8.04
C ASP A 505 -27.43 -3.57 7.18
N ARG A 506 -26.93 -2.68 6.31
CA ARG A 506 -27.73 -1.79 5.45
C ARG A 506 -28.53 -2.51 4.36
N ILE A 507 -27.99 -3.59 3.78
CA ILE A 507 -28.69 -4.35 2.72
C ILE A 507 -29.95 -5.07 3.21
N GLY A 508 -30.16 -5.20 4.52
CA GLY A 508 -31.27 -5.95 5.08
C GLY A 508 -31.19 -7.46 4.79
N GLU A 509 -32.33 -8.13 4.66
CA GLU A 509 -32.39 -9.60 4.56
C GLU A 509 -31.98 -10.16 3.20
N ARG A 510 -32.00 -9.35 2.13
CA ARG A 510 -31.79 -9.80 0.75
C ARG A 510 -31.03 -8.75 -0.03
N GLY A 511 -29.85 -9.10 -0.54
CA GLY A 511 -29.04 -8.16 -1.29
C GLY A 511 -27.66 -8.67 -1.67
N ILE A 512 -26.88 -7.79 -2.31
CA ILE A 512 -25.50 -8.02 -2.75
C ILE A 512 -24.64 -6.88 -2.20
N VAL A 513 -23.57 -7.24 -1.50
CA VAL A 513 -22.46 -6.31 -1.18
C VAL A 513 -21.28 -6.67 -2.07
N ALA A 514 -20.74 -5.71 -2.83
CA ALA A 514 -19.63 -5.95 -3.74
C ALA A 514 -18.56 -4.87 -3.67
N PHE A 515 -17.36 -5.22 -3.19
CA PHE A 515 -16.28 -4.27 -3.01
C PHE A 515 -14.99 -4.71 -3.67
N ILE A 516 -14.17 -3.71 -4.02
CA ILE A 516 -12.72 -3.87 -4.19
C ILE A 516 -12.04 -3.31 -2.93
N SER A 517 -11.29 -4.13 -2.19
CA SER A 517 -10.59 -3.66 -1.00
C SER A 517 -9.37 -4.52 -0.66
N ASN A 518 -8.70 -4.21 0.46
CA ASN A 518 -7.60 -4.99 1.01
C ASN A 518 -7.96 -6.49 1.14
N SER A 519 -7.13 -7.38 0.60
CA SER A 519 -7.35 -8.84 0.58
C SER A 519 -7.00 -9.56 1.88
N SER A 520 -6.52 -8.83 2.91
CA SER A 520 -6.02 -9.44 4.15
C SER A 520 -7.04 -10.34 4.88
N PHE A 521 -8.34 -10.10 4.74
CA PHE A 521 -9.38 -10.88 5.40
C PHE A 521 -9.42 -12.35 4.97
N ILE A 522 -8.90 -12.67 3.78
CA ILE A 522 -8.92 -14.02 3.21
C ILE A 522 -8.06 -14.99 4.05
N GLU A 523 -6.87 -14.54 4.48
CA GLU A 523 -5.88 -15.42 5.13
C GLU A 523 -5.40 -14.94 6.51
N ALA A 524 -5.50 -13.65 6.82
CA ALA A 524 -4.89 -13.14 8.05
C ALA A 524 -5.58 -13.72 9.30
N LYS A 525 -4.77 -14.15 10.28
CA LYS A 525 -5.29 -14.73 11.54
C LYS A 525 -6.27 -13.84 12.27
N GLY A 526 -6.03 -12.52 12.29
CA GLY A 526 -6.90 -11.56 12.98
C GLY A 526 -8.27 -11.33 12.33
N PHE A 527 -8.61 -12.09 11.28
CA PHE A 527 -9.88 -12.07 10.55
C PHE A 527 -10.63 -13.41 10.65
N ASP A 528 -10.21 -14.32 11.53
CA ASP A 528 -10.91 -15.59 11.79
C ASP A 528 -12.39 -15.39 12.16
N GLY A 529 -12.67 -14.49 13.12
CA GLY A 529 -14.03 -14.17 13.52
C GLY A 529 -14.84 -13.49 12.40
N PHE A 530 -14.19 -12.63 11.60
CA PHE A 530 -14.82 -12.06 10.41
C PHE A 530 -15.24 -13.16 9.43
N ARG A 531 -14.33 -14.07 9.07
CA ARG A 531 -14.58 -15.16 8.12
C ARG A 531 -15.71 -16.09 8.59
N LYS A 532 -15.76 -16.39 9.89
CA LYS A 532 -16.85 -17.17 10.50
C LYS A 532 -18.20 -16.47 10.35
N VAL A 533 -18.27 -15.18 10.70
CA VAL A 533 -19.53 -14.41 10.67
C VAL A 533 -20.02 -14.20 9.23
N VAL A 534 -19.15 -13.80 8.28
CA VAL A 534 -19.61 -13.60 6.90
C VAL A 534 -20.07 -14.90 6.26
N ALA A 535 -19.45 -16.03 6.58
CA ALA A 535 -19.92 -17.36 6.14
C ALA A 535 -21.22 -17.82 6.83
N GLN A 536 -21.67 -17.14 7.89
CA GLN A 536 -22.99 -17.36 8.50
C GLN A 536 -24.05 -16.43 7.90
N GLU A 537 -23.68 -15.19 7.61
CA GLU A 537 -24.61 -14.15 7.17
C GLU A 537 -24.91 -14.15 5.66
N PHE A 538 -24.05 -14.76 4.85
CA PHE A 538 -24.16 -14.77 3.40
C PHE A 538 -24.18 -16.20 2.86
N GLN A 539 -25.08 -16.47 1.91
CA GLN A 539 -25.26 -17.80 1.33
C GLN A 539 -24.29 -18.06 0.17
N GLU A 540 -23.84 -17.01 -0.52
CA GLU A 540 -22.76 -17.13 -1.49
C GLU A 540 -21.71 -16.04 -1.33
N ILE A 541 -20.45 -16.45 -1.43
CA ILE A 541 -19.28 -15.56 -1.39
C ILE A 541 -18.41 -15.86 -2.61
N TRP A 542 -18.19 -14.83 -3.43
CA TRP A 542 -17.31 -14.90 -4.60
C TRP A 542 -16.09 -14.02 -4.37
N ILE A 543 -14.89 -14.55 -4.52
CA ILE A 543 -13.64 -13.83 -4.25
C ILE A 543 -12.70 -13.97 -5.45
N ILE A 544 -12.20 -12.85 -5.92
CA ILE A 544 -11.17 -12.73 -6.96
C ILE A 544 -9.97 -12.04 -6.30
N ASN A 545 -8.97 -12.83 -5.92
CA ASN A 545 -7.73 -12.33 -5.35
C ASN A 545 -6.81 -11.82 -6.46
N ILE A 546 -6.68 -10.50 -6.58
CA ILE A 546 -5.83 -9.85 -7.58
C ILE A 546 -4.40 -9.59 -7.08
N LYS A 547 -4.04 -10.08 -5.89
CA LYS A 547 -2.68 -9.99 -5.31
C LYS A 547 -2.19 -8.53 -5.16
N GLY A 548 -0.91 -8.26 -5.39
CA GLY A 548 -0.31 -6.92 -5.34
C GLY A 548 0.20 -6.49 -3.97
N ASN A 549 0.41 -7.42 -3.02
CA ASN A 549 0.89 -7.09 -1.68
C ASN A 549 2.41 -6.82 -1.65
N SER A 550 2.79 -5.55 -1.82
CA SER A 550 4.19 -5.11 -1.77
C SER A 550 4.78 -4.93 -0.37
N ARG A 551 4.04 -5.30 0.69
CA ARG A 551 4.59 -5.41 2.06
C ARG A 551 5.26 -6.77 2.30
N THR A 552 5.03 -7.74 1.42
CA THR A 552 5.73 -9.03 1.44
C THR A 552 7.17 -8.88 0.91
N SER A 553 8.00 -9.92 1.05
CA SER A 553 9.40 -9.92 0.60
C SER A 553 9.77 -11.24 -0.07
N GLY A 554 10.87 -11.27 -0.84
CA GLY A 554 11.39 -12.48 -1.48
C GLY A 554 10.44 -13.02 -2.55
N ASP A 555 10.36 -14.36 -2.66
CA ASP A 555 9.54 -15.04 -3.68
C ASP A 555 8.07 -14.67 -3.61
N ARG A 556 7.53 -14.54 -2.41
CA ARG A 556 6.16 -14.08 -2.22
C ARG A 556 5.95 -12.71 -2.86
N ARG A 557 6.88 -11.76 -2.65
CA ARG A 557 6.78 -10.44 -3.29
C ARG A 557 6.80 -10.53 -4.81
N ARG A 558 7.64 -11.40 -5.37
CA ARG A 558 7.72 -11.63 -6.82
C ARG A 558 6.39 -12.18 -7.35
N ARG A 559 5.85 -13.22 -6.71
CA ARG A 559 4.56 -13.84 -7.05
C ARG A 559 3.38 -12.87 -6.97
N GLU A 560 3.36 -11.99 -5.97
CA GLU A 560 2.32 -10.97 -5.80
C GLU A 560 2.23 -10.00 -6.99
N GLY A 561 3.32 -9.77 -7.73
CA GLY A 561 3.34 -8.92 -8.93
C GLY A 561 3.04 -7.43 -8.67
N GLY A 562 2.62 -6.69 -9.70
CA GLY A 562 2.20 -5.29 -9.57
C GLY A 562 0.83 -5.16 -8.91
N ASN A 563 0.49 -3.96 -8.42
CA ASN A 563 -0.81 -3.66 -7.83
C ASN A 563 -1.72 -2.97 -8.86
N VAL A 564 -3.01 -3.35 -8.92
CA VAL A 564 -3.97 -2.82 -9.90
C VAL A 564 -4.16 -1.29 -9.81
N PHE A 565 -3.79 -0.68 -8.68
CA PHE A 565 -3.81 0.77 -8.47
C PHE A 565 -2.47 1.43 -8.84
N ASP A 566 -1.85 1.01 -9.95
CA ASP A 566 -0.56 1.53 -10.46
C ASP A 566 0.56 1.54 -9.42
N ASP A 567 0.62 0.50 -8.57
CA ASP A 567 1.60 0.39 -7.47
C ASP A 567 1.59 1.58 -6.47
N LYS A 568 0.57 2.45 -6.51
CA LYS A 568 0.37 3.56 -5.56
C LYS A 568 0.07 3.07 -4.14
N ILE A 569 -0.40 1.83 -4.00
CA ILE A 569 -0.67 1.19 -2.70
C ILE A 569 0.22 -0.04 -2.47
N ARG A 570 0.29 -0.47 -1.20
CA ARG A 570 1.15 -1.58 -0.78
C ARG A 570 0.42 -2.82 -0.26
N VAL A 571 -0.89 -2.76 -0.09
CA VAL A 571 -1.70 -3.91 0.35
C VAL A 571 -2.05 -4.80 -0.83
N GLY A 572 -2.25 -6.10 -0.58
CA GLY A 572 -2.92 -6.94 -1.57
C GLY A 572 -4.39 -6.54 -1.71
N VAL A 573 -4.98 -6.79 -2.86
CA VAL A 573 -6.35 -6.37 -3.20
C VAL A 573 -7.16 -7.58 -3.66
N ALA A 574 -8.45 -7.58 -3.34
CA ALA A 574 -9.41 -8.54 -3.87
C ALA A 574 -10.71 -7.83 -4.27
N LEU A 575 -11.36 -8.34 -5.31
CA LEU A 575 -12.75 -8.05 -5.62
C LEU A 575 -13.59 -9.17 -4.98
N TYR A 576 -14.69 -8.83 -4.33
CA TYR A 576 -15.56 -9.84 -3.73
C TYR A 576 -17.02 -9.44 -3.76
N PHE A 577 -17.88 -10.45 -3.80
CA PHE A 577 -19.34 -10.34 -3.82
C PHE A 577 -19.91 -11.21 -2.71
N LEU A 578 -20.67 -10.61 -1.80
CA LEU A 578 -21.36 -11.27 -0.70
C LEU A 578 -22.86 -11.23 -1.01
N VAL A 579 -23.45 -12.40 -1.26
CA VAL A 579 -24.87 -12.52 -1.62
C VAL A 579 -25.64 -13.03 -0.43
N ARG A 580 -26.61 -12.24 0.02
CA ARG A 580 -27.60 -12.65 1.02
C ARG A 580 -28.90 -12.98 0.31
N ASN A 581 -29.31 -14.24 0.39
CA ASN A 581 -30.55 -14.72 -0.19
C ASN A 581 -31.17 -15.78 0.74
N PRO A 582 -32.24 -15.43 1.48
CA PRO A 582 -32.86 -16.33 2.45
C PRO A 582 -33.51 -17.56 1.80
N ALA A 583 -33.70 -17.56 0.47
CA ALA A 583 -34.19 -18.74 -0.26
C ALA A 583 -33.15 -19.86 -0.39
N LEU A 584 -31.86 -19.59 -0.11
CA LEU A 584 -30.80 -20.59 -0.16
C LEU A 584 -30.54 -21.15 1.24
N THR A 585 -30.71 -22.46 1.43
CA THR A 585 -30.61 -23.11 2.76
C THR A 585 -29.38 -24.01 2.93
N ASP A 586 -28.58 -24.20 1.89
CA ASP A 586 -27.45 -25.16 1.86
C ASP A 586 -26.17 -24.64 2.57
N GLY A 587 -26.32 -23.67 3.48
CA GLY A 587 -25.21 -22.95 4.09
C GLY A 587 -24.50 -22.00 3.12
N CYS A 588 -23.27 -21.61 3.45
CA CYS A 588 -22.49 -20.68 2.64
C CYS A 588 -21.60 -21.40 1.63
N ASN A 589 -21.72 -21.01 0.35
CA ASN A 589 -20.83 -21.46 -0.70
C ASN A 589 -19.76 -20.41 -1.01
N ILE A 590 -18.51 -20.73 -0.67
CA ILE A 590 -17.36 -19.83 -0.88
C ILE A 590 -16.60 -20.28 -2.13
N ARG A 591 -16.52 -19.37 -3.10
CA ARG A 591 -15.87 -19.58 -4.40
C ARG A 591 -14.70 -18.62 -4.55
N TYR A 592 -13.53 -19.19 -4.81
CA TYR A 592 -12.27 -18.45 -4.80
C TYR A 592 -11.51 -18.63 -6.11
N PHE A 593 -11.12 -17.49 -6.69
CA PHE A 593 -10.23 -17.41 -7.84
C PHE A 593 -9.04 -16.52 -7.49
N GLU A 594 -7.85 -16.92 -7.91
CA GLU A 594 -6.62 -16.15 -7.71
C GLU A 594 -5.94 -15.92 -9.05
N LEU A 595 -5.51 -14.68 -9.30
CA LEU A 595 -4.77 -14.34 -10.51
C LEU A 595 -3.38 -15.02 -10.52
N ALA A 596 -2.86 -15.28 -11.72
CA ALA A 596 -1.54 -15.85 -11.91
C ALA A 596 -0.43 -15.03 -11.21
N ASP A 597 0.63 -15.72 -10.82
CA ASP A 597 1.82 -15.09 -10.23
C ASP A 597 2.52 -14.15 -11.21
N PHE A 598 3.26 -13.19 -10.68
CA PHE A 598 4.19 -12.30 -11.40
C PHE A 598 3.56 -11.24 -12.31
N LEU A 599 2.23 -11.21 -12.45
CA LEU A 599 1.54 -10.22 -13.29
C LEU A 599 1.81 -8.78 -12.84
N VAL A 600 2.15 -7.89 -13.77
CA VAL A 600 2.29 -6.45 -13.50
C VAL A 600 0.91 -5.76 -13.44
N ALA A 601 0.88 -4.51 -12.96
CA ALA A 601 -0.36 -3.74 -12.79
C ALA A 601 -1.21 -3.69 -14.08
N LYS A 602 -0.56 -3.41 -15.21
CA LYS A 602 -1.18 -3.33 -16.54
C LYS A 602 -1.85 -4.64 -16.95
N GLU A 603 -1.16 -5.77 -16.77
CA GLU A 603 -1.68 -7.10 -17.12
C GLU A 603 -2.89 -7.47 -16.27
N LYS A 604 -2.90 -7.09 -14.99
CA LYS A 604 -4.06 -7.29 -14.11
C LYS A 604 -5.27 -6.46 -14.54
N ARG A 605 -5.07 -5.20 -14.95
CA ARG A 605 -6.14 -4.36 -15.52
C ARG A 605 -6.67 -4.93 -16.83
N ALA A 606 -5.76 -5.31 -17.73
CA ALA A 606 -6.13 -5.96 -18.99
C ALA A 606 -6.91 -7.26 -18.72
N TRP A 607 -6.52 -8.05 -17.72
CA TRP A 607 -7.27 -9.25 -17.34
C TRP A 607 -8.70 -8.90 -16.90
N LEU A 608 -8.88 -7.91 -16.04
CA LEU A 608 -10.20 -7.45 -15.59
C LEU A 608 -11.06 -6.92 -16.75
N ALA A 609 -10.47 -6.25 -17.74
CA ALA A 609 -11.19 -5.74 -18.91
C ALA A 609 -11.73 -6.85 -19.82
N HIS A 610 -11.04 -7.99 -19.91
CA HIS A 610 -11.39 -9.08 -20.84
C HIS A 610 -12.15 -10.25 -20.20
N HIS A 611 -12.34 -10.24 -18.88
CA HIS A 611 -13.04 -11.31 -18.16
C HIS A 611 -14.30 -10.79 -17.47
N GLN A 612 -15.24 -11.70 -17.21
CA GLN A 612 -16.48 -11.42 -16.48
C GLN A 612 -16.76 -12.52 -15.47
N LEU A 613 -17.27 -12.16 -14.30
CA LEU A 613 -17.62 -13.11 -13.23
C LEU A 613 -18.48 -14.28 -13.74
N ARG A 614 -19.51 -13.97 -14.53
CA ARG A 614 -20.42 -14.96 -15.14
C ARG A 614 -19.70 -16.00 -16.00
N VAL A 615 -18.70 -15.57 -16.77
CA VAL A 615 -17.97 -16.45 -17.71
C VAL A 615 -17.08 -17.39 -16.91
N LEU A 616 -16.31 -16.85 -15.97
CA LEU A 616 -15.45 -17.61 -15.06
C LEU A 616 -16.25 -18.63 -14.23
N ALA A 617 -17.40 -18.21 -13.71
CA ALA A 617 -18.30 -19.07 -12.95
C ALA A 617 -18.82 -20.26 -13.79
N LYS A 618 -19.19 -20.02 -15.06
CA LYS A 618 -19.66 -21.07 -15.97
C LYS A 618 -18.56 -22.00 -16.46
N ALA A 619 -17.34 -21.50 -16.59
CA ALA A 619 -16.18 -22.30 -16.97
C ALA A 619 -15.73 -23.25 -15.85
N GLY A 620 -16.13 -22.99 -14.59
CA GLY A 620 -15.73 -23.79 -13.44
C GLY A 620 -14.35 -23.39 -12.89
N ASP A 621 -13.89 -22.16 -13.18
CA ASP A 621 -12.54 -21.70 -12.81
C ASP A 621 -12.37 -21.44 -11.30
N PHE A 622 -13.46 -21.39 -10.55
CA PHE A 622 -13.43 -21.11 -9.12
C PHE A 622 -13.20 -22.38 -8.30
N ASN A 623 -12.24 -22.30 -7.38
CA ASN A 623 -12.05 -23.30 -6.34
C ASN A 623 -13.14 -23.14 -5.27
N ARG A 624 -13.75 -24.26 -4.86
CA ARG A 624 -14.67 -24.26 -3.72
C ARG A 624 -13.88 -24.34 -2.42
N ILE A 625 -14.13 -23.40 -1.52
CA ILE A 625 -13.50 -23.38 -0.20
C ILE A 625 -14.45 -23.99 0.83
N GLN A 626 -13.93 -24.89 1.65
CA GLN A 626 -14.58 -25.35 2.87
C GLN A 626 -13.82 -24.78 4.08
N PRO A 627 -14.44 -23.87 4.86
CA PRO A 627 -13.82 -23.37 6.09
C PRO A 627 -13.57 -24.50 7.09
N ASN A 628 -12.41 -24.51 7.74
CA ASN A 628 -12.16 -25.40 8.88
C ASN A 628 -12.83 -24.86 10.17
N ALA A 629 -12.76 -25.63 11.27
CA ALA A 629 -13.33 -25.23 12.56
C ALA A 629 -12.78 -23.90 13.11
N ASP A 630 -11.53 -23.56 12.78
CA ASP A 630 -10.89 -22.30 13.15
C ASP A 630 -11.33 -21.11 12.28
N GLY A 631 -12.12 -21.36 11.23
CA GLY A 631 -12.56 -20.35 10.28
C GLY A 631 -11.49 -19.98 9.25
N ASN A 632 -10.48 -20.82 9.03
CA ASN A 632 -9.49 -20.63 7.96
C ASN A 632 -10.08 -21.08 6.62
N TRP A 633 -9.94 -20.23 5.60
CA TRP A 633 -10.40 -20.51 4.24
C TRP A 633 -9.33 -21.19 3.40
N LEU A 634 -8.09 -20.71 3.48
CA LEU A 634 -6.94 -21.24 2.72
C LEU A 634 -5.85 -21.74 3.69
N ASN A 635 -4.88 -22.49 3.14
CA ASN A 635 -3.63 -22.84 3.84
C ASN A 635 -3.85 -23.57 5.18
N GLN A 636 -4.72 -24.58 5.19
CA GLN A 636 -5.14 -25.29 6.41
C GLN A 636 -4.04 -26.26 6.90
N PRO A 637 -3.72 -26.31 8.21
CA PRO A 637 -2.67 -27.19 8.76
C PRO A 637 -3.01 -28.69 8.66
N GLN A 638 -1.99 -29.57 8.64
CA GLN A 638 -2.16 -31.04 8.55
C GLN A 638 -2.49 -31.71 9.92
N GLU A 639 -3.13 -32.89 9.88
CA GLU A 639 -3.70 -33.61 11.04
C GLU A 639 -2.66 -34.29 11.97
N ASP A 640 -1.52 -34.78 11.44
CA ASP A 640 -0.49 -35.51 12.21
C ASP A 640 0.37 -34.62 13.15
N TRP A 641 0.31 -33.30 12.97
CA TRP A 641 1.04 -32.32 13.78
C TRP A 641 0.77 -32.43 15.29
N SER A 642 -0.46 -32.79 15.67
CA SER A 642 -0.89 -32.77 17.07
C SER A 642 -0.21 -33.84 17.96
N GLU A 643 0.37 -34.87 17.35
CA GLU A 643 1.01 -36.00 18.05
C GLU A 643 2.40 -35.66 18.63
N TRP A 644 3.00 -34.54 18.19
CA TRP A 644 4.36 -34.16 18.56
C TRP A 644 4.44 -33.15 19.71
N LEU A 645 5.59 -33.11 20.38
CA LEU A 645 5.79 -32.30 21.59
C LEU A 645 5.90 -30.81 21.24
N ALA A 646 4.99 -29.99 21.77
CA ALA A 646 5.04 -28.55 21.56
C ALA A 646 6.30 -27.91 22.17
N VAL A 647 7.03 -27.12 21.37
CA VAL A 647 8.18 -26.37 21.86
C VAL A 647 7.75 -25.39 22.96
N ALA A 648 6.62 -24.71 22.77
CA ALA A 648 6.02 -23.80 23.75
C ALA A 648 4.53 -23.62 23.47
N SER A 649 3.78 -23.19 24.48
CA SER A 649 2.37 -22.81 24.36
C SER A 649 2.02 -21.66 25.31
N LYS A 650 0.89 -20.99 25.08
CA LYS A 650 0.43 -19.91 25.98
C LYS A 650 0.00 -20.48 27.34
N GLU A 651 -0.63 -21.63 27.33
CA GLU A 651 -1.07 -22.40 28.48
C GLU A 651 0.13 -22.83 29.32
N GLY A 652 1.19 -23.34 28.67
CA GLY A 652 2.45 -23.69 29.31
C GLY A 652 3.11 -22.50 29.98
N LYS A 653 3.19 -21.36 29.27
CA LYS A 653 3.73 -20.11 29.82
C LYS A 653 2.90 -19.57 30.99
N ALA A 654 1.59 -19.78 30.98
CA ALA A 654 0.68 -19.39 32.06
C ALA A 654 0.70 -20.38 33.25
N GLY A 655 1.43 -21.50 33.15
CA GLY A 655 1.46 -22.55 34.18
C GLY A 655 0.19 -23.41 34.25
N LYS A 656 -0.59 -23.45 33.17
CA LYS A 656 -1.83 -24.24 33.07
C LYS A 656 -1.64 -25.64 32.48
N SER A 657 -0.51 -25.90 31.84
CA SER A 657 -0.09 -27.21 31.32
C SER A 657 1.43 -27.33 31.45
N GLU A 658 1.95 -28.54 31.64
CA GLU A 658 3.39 -28.81 31.59
C GLU A 658 3.83 -29.53 30.31
N ASP A 659 2.90 -29.74 29.37
CA ASP A 659 3.08 -30.53 28.14
C ASP A 659 3.81 -29.74 27.03
N VAL A 660 4.88 -29.04 27.42
CA VAL A 660 5.72 -28.23 26.55
C VAL A 660 7.19 -28.43 26.87
N ILE A 661 8.06 -28.24 25.87
CA ILE A 661 9.51 -28.33 26.07
C ILE A 661 10.03 -27.13 26.88
N PHE A 662 9.64 -25.91 26.52
CA PHE A 662 10.07 -24.68 27.18
C PHE A 662 8.93 -24.04 27.97
N LYS A 663 9.17 -23.78 29.25
CA LYS A 663 8.19 -23.15 30.13
C LYS A 663 7.97 -21.67 29.81
N LEU A 664 9.04 -20.94 29.49
CA LEU A 664 9.02 -19.51 29.20
C LEU A 664 9.55 -19.23 27.80
N TYR A 665 8.93 -18.24 27.15
CA TYR A 665 9.45 -17.62 25.94
C TYR A 665 9.20 -16.11 25.98
N SER A 666 10.00 -15.35 25.24
CA SER A 666 9.88 -13.89 25.17
C SER A 666 10.13 -13.36 23.77
N LEU A 667 9.42 -12.30 23.39
CA LEU A 667 9.79 -11.50 22.23
C LEU A 667 11.09 -10.71 22.51
N GLY A 668 11.78 -10.30 21.45
CA GLY A 668 12.93 -9.38 21.52
C GLY A 668 12.53 -7.96 21.95
N VAL A 669 13.52 -7.11 22.21
CA VAL A 669 13.27 -5.74 22.70
C VAL A 669 12.63 -4.87 21.61
N VAL A 670 11.65 -4.07 22.01
CA VAL A 670 11.00 -3.05 21.18
C VAL A 670 11.38 -1.68 21.71
N THR A 671 12.10 -0.90 20.90
CA THR A 671 12.46 0.46 21.31
C THR A 671 11.41 1.47 20.89
N ALA A 672 10.78 1.25 19.72
CA ALA A 672 10.00 2.24 18.95
C ALA A 672 10.79 3.48 18.49
N ARG A 673 12.12 3.50 18.70
CA ARG A 673 13.02 4.62 18.41
C ARG A 673 14.45 4.18 18.13
N ASP A 674 14.62 3.18 17.27
CA ASP A 674 15.93 2.54 17.04
C ASP A 674 17.05 3.54 16.74
N GLU A 675 16.84 4.53 15.87
CA GLU A 675 17.84 5.55 15.52
C GLU A 675 18.38 6.34 16.73
N TRP A 676 17.62 6.42 17.83
CA TRP A 676 17.99 7.13 19.05
C TRP A 676 18.75 6.26 20.06
N VAL A 677 18.37 4.99 20.21
CA VAL A 677 18.84 4.13 21.31
C VAL A 677 19.73 2.97 20.84
N TYR A 678 19.84 2.75 19.53
CA TYR A 678 20.81 1.88 18.89
C TYR A 678 21.89 2.69 18.14
N GLY A 679 23.08 2.13 18.04
CA GLY A 679 24.20 2.70 17.28
C GLY A 679 25.40 1.77 17.28
N PHE A 680 26.38 2.03 16.41
CA PHE A 680 27.58 1.19 16.30
C PHE A 680 28.55 1.38 17.47
N THR A 681 28.52 2.54 18.13
CA THR A 681 29.42 2.85 19.24
C THR A 681 28.66 3.33 20.47
N HIS A 682 29.24 3.09 21.65
CA HIS A 682 28.72 3.60 22.91
C HIS A 682 28.61 5.13 22.93
N GLU A 683 29.57 5.83 22.34
CA GLU A 683 29.63 7.29 22.33
C GLU A 683 28.48 7.90 21.49
N ASP A 684 28.21 7.32 20.31
CA ASP A 684 27.12 7.76 19.44
C ASP A 684 25.76 7.62 20.16
N VAL A 685 25.49 6.45 20.73
CA VAL A 685 24.23 6.22 21.47
C VAL A 685 24.13 7.13 22.70
N ALA A 686 25.22 7.34 23.43
CA ALA A 686 25.24 8.23 24.59
C ALA A 686 24.82 9.66 24.23
N LYS A 687 25.41 10.24 23.17
CA LYS A 687 25.08 11.60 22.71
C LYS A 687 23.61 11.75 22.33
N LYS A 688 23.08 10.80 21.56
CA LYS A 688 21.67 10.79 21.14
C LYS A 688 20.71 10.68 22.32
N VAL A 689 20.98 9.77 23.26
CA VAL A 689 20.13 9.58 24.45
C VAL A 689 20.20 10.77 25.41
N GLN A 690 21.37 11.38 25.59
CA GLN A 690 21.53 12.58 26.40
C GLN A 690 20.70 13.73 25.84
N TYR A 691 20.81 14.01 24.53
CA TYR A 691 19.98 15.01 23.86
C TYR A 691 18.48 14.72 24.05
N PHE A 692 18.06 13.47 23.84
CA PHE A 692 16.66 13.08 24.01
C PHE A 692 16.15 13.39 25.42
N ILE A 693 16.92 13.00 26.44
CA ILE A 693 16.55 13.19 27.85
C ILE A 693 16.53 14.67 28.20
N GLU A 694 17.53 15.44 27.77
CA GLU A 694 17.60 16.89 28.02
C GLU A 694 16.40 17.63 27.41
N HIS A 695 16.03 17.30 26.17
CA HIS A 695 14.87 17.91 25.51
C HIS A 695 13.55 17.50 26.17
N TYR A 696 13.36 16.21 26.46
CA TYR A 696 12.20 15.70 27.20
C TYR A 696 12.03 16.40 28.56
N GLU A 697 13.11 16.50 29.34
CA GLU A 697 13.10 17.14 30.65
C GLU A 697 12.81 18.63 30.56
N THR A 698 13.29 19.30 29.51
CA THR A 698 12.99 20.72 29.26
C THR A 698 11.51 20.93 29.02
N LEU A 699 10.90 20.17 28.09
CA LEU A 699 9.47 20.25 27.83
C LEU A 699 8.64 19.89 29.07
N ARG A 700 9.06 18.88 29.84
CA ARG A 700 8.38 18.42 31.05
C ARG A 700 8.36 19.52 32.12
N ARG A 701 9.51 20.16 32.37
CA ARG A 701 9.65 21.26 33.34
C ARG A 701 8.84 22.49 32.95
N LEU A 702 8.79 22.79 31.64
CA LEU A 702 8.03 23.91 31.09
C LEU A 702 6.53 23.61 30.90
N LYS A 703 6.09 22.36 31.07
CA LYS A 703 4.73 21.88 30.74
C LYS A 703 4.31 22.26 29.31
N ALA A 704 5.27 22.20 28.38
CA ALA A 704 5.05 22.53 26.98
C ALA A 704 4.28 21.40 26.26
N SER A 705 3.72 21.71 25.10
CA SER A 705 3.14 20.71 24.19
C SER A 705 4.22 19.84 23.55
N PHE A 706 3.82 18.69 23.00
CA PHE A 706 4.72 17.81 22.25
C PHE A 706 5.22 18.50 20.97
N ASP A 707 6.50 18.31 20.64
CA ASP A 707 7.12 18.75 19.39
C ASP A 707 7.75 17.58 18.62
N GLU A 708 8.34 17.86 17.46
CA GLU A 708 8.94 16.85 16.57
C GLU A 708 10.46 16.65 16.78
N LYS A 709 11.08 17.31 17.77
CA LYS A 709 12.54 17.25 17.99
C LYS A 709 13.02 15.94 18.63
N ILE A 710 12.10 15.19 19.22
CA ILE A 710 12.36 13.84 19.73
C ILE A 710 11.30 12.88 19.22
N LYS A 711 11.66 11.59 19.18
CA LYS A 711 10.74 10.53 18.78
C LYS A 711 9.84 10.07 19.91
N TRP A 712 8.61 10.55 19.91
CA TRP A 712 7.60 10.16 20.88
C TRP A 712 7.13 8.72 20.66
N SER A 713 6.68 8.09 21.75
CA SER A 713 5.98 6.82 21.71
C SER A 713 4.84 6.88 22.71
N ARG A 714 3.91 5.92 22.66
CA ARG A 714 2.80 5.85 23.63
C ARG A 714 3.34 5.84 25.07
N ALA A 715 4.35 5.01 25.35
CA ALA A 715 4.93 4.95 26.69
C ALA A 715 5.56 6.28 27.12
N VAL A 716 6.32 6.95 26.24
CA VAL A 716 6.98 8.22 26.59
C VAL A 716 6.00 9.37 26.73
N LYS A 717 4.94 9.42 25.90
CA LYS A 717 3.84 10.39 26.09
C LYS A 717 3.14 10.18 27.43
N ASN A 718 2.88 8.93 27.80
CA ASN A 718 2.27 8.61 29.10
C ASN A 718 3.18 9.00 30.27
N ASP A 719 4.48 8.71 30.19
CA ASP A 719 5.45 9.13 31.20
C ASP A 719 5.51 10.67 31.31
N PHE A 720 5.44 11.40 30.19
CA PHE A 720 5.38 12.87 30.16
C PHE A 720 4.12 13.41 30.85
N ILE A 721 2.95 12.89 30.47
CA ILE A 721 1.65 13.27 31.05
C ILE A 721 1.63 13.01 32.57
N ASN A 722 2.22 11.90 33.00
CA ASN A 722 2.35 11.54 34.41
C ASN A 722 3.53 12.22 35.12
N ASN A 723 4.16 13.20 34.48
CA ASN A 723 5.27 13.99 35.03
C ASN A 723 6.47 13.16 35.53
N ARG A 724 6.80 12.07 34.82
CA ARG A 724 7.89 11.17 35.19
C ARG A 724 9.24 11.71 34.70
N PRO A 725 10.26 11.85 35.58
CA PRO A 725 11.58 12.33 35.18
C PRO A 725 12.45 11.24 34.58
N TYR A 726 13.30 11.61 33.62
CA TYR A 726 14.34 10.75 33.05
C TYR A 726 15.74 11.18 33.50
N VAL A 727 16.60 10.18 33.69
CA VAL A 727 18.01 10.36 34.08
C VAL A 727 18.89 9.45 33.21
N TYR A 728 19.94 10.03 32.66
CA TYR A 728 20.92 9.27 31.88
C TYR A 728 21.78 8.35 32.77
N ASN A 729 22.03 7.12 32.32
CA ASN A 729 22.87 6.15 33.00
C ASN A 729 23.75 5.39 32.00
N SER A 730 25.05 5.64 32.00
CA SER A 730 25.98 4.97 31.08
C SER A 730 26.11 3.46 31.31
N LYS A 731 25.78 2.95 32.51
CA LYS A 731 25.95 1.53 32.88
C LYS A 731 24.93 0.59 32.22
N ILE A 732 23.94 1.13 31.52
CA ILE A 732 22.90 0.35 30.82
C ILE A 732 23.06 0.39 29.29
N LEU A 733 24.19 0.90 28.80
CA LEU A 733 24.64 0.66 27.43
C LEU A 733 25.22 -0.74 27.34
N ILE A 734 24.63 -1.59 26.50
CA ILE A 734 25.02 -3.00 26.35
C ILE A 734 25.07 -3.40 24.87
N ASN A 735 25.81 -4.47 24.56
CA ASN A 735 25.77 -5.08 23.24
C ASN A 735 24.45 -5.84 23.05
N SER A 736 23.83 -5.64 21.88
CA SER A 736 22.58 -6.25 21.49
C SER A 736 22.68 -6.72 20.04
N ILE A 737 22.18 -7.92 19.76
CA ILE A 737 22.09 -8.42 18.39
C ILE A 737 20.88 -7.78 17.71
N TYR A 738 21.15 -6.85 16.81
CA TYR A 738 20.11 -6.06 16.15
C TYR A 738 19.50 -6.82 14.98
N ARG A 739 20.35 -7.34 14.09
CA ARG A 739 19.97 -8.13 12.91
C ARG A 739 20.90 -9.35 12.81
N PRO A 740 20.62 -10.34 11.95
CA PRO A 740 21.44 -11.53 11.88
C PRO A 740 22.91 -11.18 11.69
N PHE A 741 23.74 -11.64 12.63
CA PHE A 741 25.19 -11.41 12.65
C PHE A 741 25.62 -9.95 12.75
N VAL A 742 24.76 -9.05 13.23
CA VAL A 742 25.05 -7.62 13.40
C VAL A 742 24.77 -7.19 14.83
N VAL A 743 25.84 -6.85 15.55
CA VAL A 743 25.81 -6.37 16.93
C VAL A 743 25.89 -4.85 16.94
N LEU A 744 24.98 -4.23 17.70
CA LEU A 744 24.97 -2.80 17.97
C LEU A 744 25.01 -2.55 19.48
N THR A 745 25.40 -1.34 19.86
CA THR A 745 25.17 -0.86 21.23
C THR A 745 23.70 -0.47 21.39
N LEU A 746 23.06 -0.90 22.47
CA LEU A 746 21.70 -0.54 22.89
C LEU A 746 21.72 0.18 24.24
N TYR A 747 20.98 1.28 24.35
CA TYR A 747 20.59 1.83 25.66
C TYR A 747 19.38 1.08 26.23
N PHE A 748 19.63 0.07 27.07
CA PHE A 748 18.61 -0.86 27.56
C PHE A 748 17.85 -0.31 28.78
N CYS A 749 17.00 0.69 28.54
CA CYS A 749 16.24 1.43 29.56
C CYS A 749 14.73 1.17 29.46
N GLY A 750 14.10 0.85 30.60
CA GLY A 750 12.64 0.61 30.64
C GLY A 750 11.78 1.83 30.29
N SER A 751 12.32 3.05 30.39
CA SER A 751 11.62 4.28 30.02
C SER A 751 11.78 4.67 28.56
N LEU A 752 12.90 4.28 27.92
CA LEU A 752 13.19 4.61 26.52
C LEU A 752 13.01 3.43 25.56
N ASN A 753 12.79 2.22 26.06
CA ASN A 753 12.38 1.08 25.26
C ASN A 753 10.88 0.84 25.49
N GLU A 754 10.07 0.94 24.43
CA GLU A 754 8.61 0.77 24.51
C GLU A 754 8.19 -0.56 25.19
N MET A 755 8.86 -1.68 24.87
CA MET A 755 8.64 -2.97 25.53
C MET A 755 9.95 -3.76 25.63
N GLN A 756 10.34 -4.15 26.85
CA GLN A 756 11.50 -5.05 27.08
C GLN A 756 11.08 -6.53 27.23
N TYR A 757 9.77 -6.81 27.31
CA TYR A 757 9.21 -8.13 27.60
C TYR A 757 9.93 -8.81 28.79
N ARG A 758 10.32 -10.08 28.66
CA ARG A 758 11.04 -10.82 29.71
C ARG A 758 12.56 -10.79 29.52
N GLN A 759 13.09 -9.93 28.65
CA GLN A 759 14.53 -9.91 28.34
C GLN A 759 15.42 -9.56 29.55
N ARG A 760 14.89 -8.84 30.54
CA ARG A 760 15.58 -8.61 31.82
C ARG A 760 15.85 -9.88 32.62
N GLU A 761 14.97 -10.86 32.52
CA GLU A 761 15.08 -12.15 33.21
C GLU A 761 15.87 -13.17 32.40
N ILE A 762 16.10 -12.92 31.11
CA ILE A 762 16.83 -13.82 30.21
C ILE A 762 18.30 -13.42 30.14
N PHE A 763 18.57 -12.20 29.67
CA PHE A 763 19.93 -11.67 29.49
C PHE A 763 20.28 -10.61 30.54
N GLY A 764 19.29 -9.86 31.03
CA GLY A 764 19.52 -8.77 31.97
C GLY A 764 20.55 -7.78 31.43
N LEU A 765 21.37 -7.23 32.33
CA LEU A 765 22.53 -6.40 31.94
C LEU A 765 23.84 -7.20 31.89
N LYS A 766 23.87 -8.43 32.43
CA LYS A 766 25.11 -9.15 32.70
C LYS A 766 25.00 -10.68 32.64
N TYR A 767 23.81 -11.24 32.42
CA TYR A 767 23.64 -12.69 32.47
C TYR A 767 24.15 -13.34 31.18
N LYS A 768 25.02 -14.34 31.33
CA LYS A 768 25.44 -15.20 30.23
C LYS A 768 24.37 -16.28 30.03
N ASN A 769 23.69 -16.25 28.90
CA ASN A 769 22.60 -17.18 28.59
C ASN A 769 22.63 -17.54 27.10
N LEU A 770 21.84 -18.54 26.71
CA LEU A 770 21.59 -18.91 25.33
C LEU A 770 20.09 -18.93 25.10
N ALA A 771 19.65 -18.49 23.93
CA ALA A 771 18.26 -18.60 23.52
C ALA A 771 18.15 -19.00 22.06
N ILE A 772 17.17 -19.86 21.76
CA ILE A 772 16.77 -20.17 20.39
C ILE A 772 15.72 -19.15 19.97
N GLY A 773 16.04 -18.29 19.01
CA GLY A 773 15.05 -17.47 18.33
C GLY A 773 14.35 -18.30 17.26
N ILE A 774 13.02 -18.32 17.28
CA ILE A 774 12.17 -18.89 16.22
C ILE A 774 11.22 -17.82 15.71
N SER A 775 10.86 -17.86 14.43
CA SER A 775 9.90 -16.92 13.83
C SER A 775 8.64 -16.73 14.67
N GLY A 776 8.18 -15.48 14.77
CA GLY A 776 6.94 -15.09 15.42
C GLY A 776 5.73 -15.54 14.63
N ILE A 777 4.72 -16.03 15.34
CA ILE A 777 3.49 -16.56 14.72
C ILE A 777 2.43 -15.45 14.66
N PRO A 778 1.73 -15.26 13.53
CA PRO A 778 1.87 -15.99 12.28
C PRO A 778 3.07 -15.55 11.44
N ILE A 779 3.69 -16.50 10.73
CA ILE A 779 4.85 -16.25 9.87
C ILE A 779 4.37 -15.89 8.46
N THR A 780 4.92 -14.82 7.86
CA THR A 780 4.64 -14.38 6.49
C THR A 780 5.73 -14.78 5.49
N LYS A 781 6.94 -15.10 5.99
CA LYS A 781 8.09 -15.64 5.22
C LYS A 781 8.27 -17.13 5.49
N SER A 782 9.35 -17.71 4.97
CA SER A 782 9.79 -19.06 5.37
C SER A 782 10.18 -19.08 6.85
N PHE A 783 9.96 -20.22 7.53
CA PHE A 783 10.34 -20.39 8.93
C PHE A 783 11.84 -20.09 9.14
N GLN A 784 12.16 -19.30 10.15
CA GLN A 784 13.52 -18.88 10.49
C GLN A 784 13.84 -19.29 11.92
N THR A 785 15.10 -19.66 12.16
CA THR A 785 15.61 -19.82 13.52
C THR A 785 17.08 -19.40 13.61
N LEU A 786 17.44 -18.79 14.74
CA LEU A 786 18.80 -18.34 15.03
C LEU A 786 19.05 -18.39 16.54
N ALA A 787 20.13 -19.05 16.97
CA ALA A 787 20.55 -19.07 18.36
C ALA A 787 21.32 -17.78 18.69
N VAL A 788 21.10 -17.25 19.89
CA VAL A 788 21.73 -16.01 20.35
C VAL A 788 22.29 -16.17 21.76
N ALA A 789 23.44 -15.54 22.02
CA ALA A 789 24.07 -15.48 23.35
C ALA A 789 24.00 -14.09 24.01
N ILE A 790 23.46 -13.10 23.31
CA ILE A 790 23.30 -11.72 23.77
C ILE A 790 21.87 -11.24 23.53
N LEU A 791 21.52 -10.12 24.16
CA LEU A 791 20.17 -9.56 24.12
C LEU A 791 19.72 -9.28 22.67
N PRO A 792 18.54 -9.78 22.25
CA PRO A 792 18.08 -9.61 20.87
C PRO A 792 17.02 -8.52 20.68
N ASP A 793 17.07 -7.88 19.51
CA ASP A 793 16.02 -6.99 19.01
C ASP A 793 14.76 -7.77 18.55
N LEU A 794 13.58 -7.14 18.64
CA LEU A 794 12.33 -7.71 18.11
C LEU A 794 12.41 -8.03 16.62
N HIS A 795 13.19 -7.31 15.83
CA HIS A 795 13.27 -7.51 14.39
C HIS A 795 14.55 -8.23 13.95
N LEU A 796 15.20 -8.97 14.87
CA LEU A 796 16.33 -9.85 14.54
C LEU A 796 15.96 -10.83 13.42
N LEU A 797 14.80 -11.47 13.55
CA LEU A 797 14.16 -12.29 12.53
C LEU A 797 12.74 -11.73 12.30
N GLU A 798 11.81 -12.54 11.79
CA GLU A 798 10.40 -12.20 11.73
C GLU A 798 9.74 -12.21 13.12
N GLN A 799 9.88 -11.13 13.90
CA GLN A 799 9.31 -10.96 15.24
C GLN A 799 9.51 -12.18 16.16
N PRO A 800 10.75 -12.68 16.33
CA PRO A 800 10.97 -14.00 16.88
C PRO A 800 10.58 -14.11 18.36
N ASN A 801 10.10 -15.30 18.71
CA ASN A 801 10.04 -15.73 20.11
C ASN A 801 11.37 -16.39 20.47
N PHE A 802 11.95 -15.96 21.58
CA PHE A 802 13.17 -16.48 22.14
C PHE A 802 12.85 -17.49 23.24
N LEU A 803 13.40 -18.68 23.08
CA LEU A 803 13.31 -19.83 23.98
C LEU A 803 14.64 -19.93 24.72
N PRO A 804 14.78 -19.32 25.91
CA PRO A 804 16.03 -19.30 26.62
C PRO A 804 16.32 -20.66 27.26
N LEU A 805 17.59 -20.99 27.46
CA LEU A 805 18.01 -22.17 28.21
C LEU A 805 17.73 -22.00 29.70
N TRP A 806 18.00 -20.80 30.23
CA TRP A 806 17.76 -20.45 31.62
C TRP A 806 16.89 -19.19 31.79
N VAL A 807 16.25 -19.07 32.95
CA VAL A 807 15.56 -17.86 33.40
C VAL A 807 16.14 -17.45 34.75
N TYR A 808 16.38 -16.14 34.93
CA TYR A 808 16.93 -15.56 36.14
C TYR A 808 15.84 -14.87 36.96
N ALA A 809 15.75 -15.19 38.24
CA ALA A 809 14.88 -14.50 39.19
C ALA A 809 15.47 -13.14 39.60
N ALA A 810 14.67 -12.33 40.31
CA ALA A 810 15.06 -10.99 40.75
C ALA A 810 16.26 -10.98 41.72
N ASP A 811 16.47 -12.06 42.46
CA ASP A 811 17.63 -12.26 43.34
C ASP A 811 18.89 -12.72 42.58
N GLY A 812 18.78 -12.97 41.26
CA GLY A 812 19.85 -13.44 40.41
C GLY A 812 20.02 -14.97 40.37
N SER A 813 19.15 -15.74 41.04
CA SER A 813 19.17 -17.20 40.96
C SER A 813 18.75 -17.68 39.56
N ARG A 814 19.38 -18.78 39.11
CA ARG A 814 19.23 -19.33 37.76
C ARG A 814 18.36 -20.59 37.79
N HIS A 815 17.32 -20.62 36.97
CA HIS A 815 16.42 -21.76 36.81
C HIS A 815 16.45 -22.29 35.38
N ASP A 816 16.35 -23.61 35.21
CA ASP A 816 16.17 -24.21 33.89
C ASP A 816 14.82 -23.81 33.31
N ASN A 817 14.82 -23.49 32.02
CA ASN A 817 13.58 -23.21 31.30
C ASN A 817 12.96 -24.46 30.65
N ILE A 818 13.78 -25.48 30.39
CA ILE A 818 13.29 -26.76 29.88
C ILE A 818 12.59 -27.51 31.01
N THR A 819 11.38 -27.98 30.73
CA THR A 819 10.52 -28.65 31.71
C THR A 819 11.07 -30.01 32.09
N ASN A 820 10.81 -30.44 33.33
CA ASN A 820 11.15 -31.80 33.76
C ASN A 820 10.27 -32.84 33.03
N TRP A 821 9.04 -32.47 32.67
CA TRP A 821 8.15 -33.28 31.86
C TRP A 821 8.79 -33.64 30.52
N ALA A 822 9.25 -32.65 29.75
CA ALA A 822 9.86 -32.91 28.45
C ALA A 822 11.13 -33.76 28.58
N LEU A 823 11.97 -33.48 29.58
CA LEU A 823 13.14 -34.32 29.85
C LEU A 823 12.74 -35.79 30.08
N THR A 824 11.69 -36.02 30.87
CA THR A 824 11.18 -37.36 31.16
C THR A 824 10.68 -38.06 29.89
N GLN A 825 9.96 -37.35 29.01
CA GLN A 825 9.47 -37.92 27.74
C GLN A 825 10.62 -38.39 26.85
N PHE A 826 11.69 -37.59 26.72
CA PHE A 826 12.87 -37.96 25.93
C PHE A 826 13.63 -39.14 26.56
N GLN A 827 13.87 -39.11 27.89
CA GLN A 827 14.56 -40.20 28.59
C GLN A 827 13.80 -41.52 28.48
N GLN A 828 12.47 -41.48 28.54
CA GLN A 828 11.61 -42.65 28.35
C GLN A 828 11.62 -43.16 26.92
N HIS A 829 11.44 -42.27 25.93
CA HIS A 829 11.40 -42.66 24.51
C HIS A 829 12.71 -43.34 24.06
N TYR A 830 13.86 -42.78 24.42
CA TYR A 830 15.18 -43.32 24.04
C TYR A 830 15.77 -44.32 25.05
N ALA A 831 15.04 -44.64 26.12
CA ALA A 831 15.52 -45.48 27.22
C ALA A 831 16.92 -45.08 27.75
N ASN A 832 17.18 -43.77 27.87
CA ASN A 832 18.48 -43.23 28.25
C ASN A 832 18.34 -42.09 29.28
N THR A 833 18.74 -42.36 30.52
CA THR A 833 18.68 -41.40 31.64
C THR A 833 19.79 -40.36 31.65
N ASP A 834 20.84 -40.54 30.84
CA ASP A 834 21.97 -39.61 30.77
C ASP A 834 21.67 -38.38 29.90
N ILE A 835 20.56 -38.40 29.17
CA ILE A 835 20.06 -37.25 28.41
C ILE A 835 19.83 -36.08 29.37
N THR A 836 20.46 -34.94 29.09
CA THR A 836 20.31 -33.71 29.88
C THR A 836 19.41 -32.69 29.18
N LYS A 837 18.96 -31.67 29.93
CA LYS A 837 18.24 -30.52 29.35
C LYS A 837 19.08 -29.76 28.32
N ARG A 838 20.42 -29.74 28.47
CA ARG A 838 21.30 -29.13 27.47
C ARG A 838 21.27 -29.90 26.16
N ASP A 839 21.21 -31.24 26.23
CA ASP A 839 21.10 -32.08 25.04
C ASP A 839 19.74 -31.88 24.35
N LEU A 840 18.64 -31.80 25.11
CA LEU A 840 17.32 -31.43 24.58
C LEU A 840 17.36 -30.07 23.87
N PHE A 841 17.99 -29.05 24.48
CA PHE A 841 18.12 -27.73 23.86
C PHE A 841 18.82 -27.81 22.50
N ASN A 842 19.90 -28.57 22.42
CA ASN A 842 20.66 -28.75 21.18
C ASN A 842 19.86 -29.55 20.15
N TYR A 843 19.22 -30.66 20.57
CA TYR A 843 18.38 -31.51 19.73
C TYR A 843 17.26 -30.69 19.07
N VAL A 844 16.52 -29.89 19.85
CA VAL A 844 15.47 -29.00 19.32
C VAL A 844 16.05 -28.09 18.23
N TYR A 845 17.23 -27.52 18.45
CA TYR A 845 17.85 -26.63 17.48
C TYR A 845 18.20 -27.34 16.16
N ALA A 846 18.67 -28.58 16.22
CA ALA A 846 18.95 -29.40 15.03
C ALA A 846 17.67 -29.74 14.26
N VAL A 847 16.61 -30.20 14.94
CA VAL A 847 15.30 -30.47 14.31
C VAL A 847 14.76 -29.24 13.59
N LEU A 848 14.85 -28.07 14.24
CA LEU A 848 14.43 -26.82 13.62
C LEU A 848 15.27 -26.43 12.42
N HIS A 849 16.41 -27.08 12.12
CA HIS A 849 17.22 -26.91 10.92
C HIS A 849 16.99 -27.98 9.84
N ASP A 850 16.21 -29.04 10.11
CA ASP A 850 15.94 -30.05 9.10
C ASP A 850 15.05 -29.48 7.96
N PRO A 851 15.52 -29.49 6.70
CA PRO A 851 14.72 -29.03 5.56
C PRO A 851 13.47 -29.89 5.34
N ARG A 852 13.53 -31.22 5.56
CA ARG A 852 12.39 -32.15 5.45
C ARG A 852 11.29 -31.79 6.45
N TYR A 853 11.67 -31.46 7.69
CA TYR A 853 10.75 -30.96 8.72
C TYR A 853 10.07 -29.66 8.28
N ARG A 854 10.87 -28.69 7.84
CA ARG A 854 10.37 -27.36 7.46
C ARG A 854 9.47 -27.41 6.23
N GLU A 855 9.75 -28.31 5.29
CA GLU A 855 8.96 -28.52 4.09
C GLU A 855 7.64 -29.21 4.40
N LYS A 856 7.67 -30.37 5.10
CA LYS A 856 6.47 -31.14 5.45
C LYS A 856 5.48 -30.29 6.27
N PHE A 857 5.96 -29.49 7.23
CA PHE A 857 5.11 -28.71 8.14
C PHE A 857 5.10 -27.21 7.86
N ALA A 858 5.37 -26.78 6.63
CA ALA A 858 5.46 -25.37 6.27
C ALA A 858 4.19 -24.57 6.65
N LEU A 859 2.99 -25.17 6.52
CA LEU A 859 1.72 -24.54 6.90
C LEU A 859 1.53 -24.48 8.42
N ASN A 860 1.81 -25.58 9.13
CA ASN A 860 1.73 -25.63 10.58
C ASN A 860 2.70 -24.65 11.25
N LEU A 861 3.95 -24.58 10.77
CA LEU A 861 4.97 -23.64 11.26
C LEU A 861 4.55 -22.17 11.06
N LYS A 862 3.78 -21.86 10.00
CA LYS A 862 3.21 -20.52 9.82
C LYS A 862 2.12 -20.19 10.83
N ALA A 863 1.41 -21.20 11.33
CA ALA A 863 0.22 -21.05 12.15
C ALA A 863 0.48 -21.27 13.65
N GLU A 864 1.45 -22.07 14.05
CA GLU A 864 1.59 -22.53 15.44
C GLU A 864 3.05 -22.61 15.88
N PHE A 865 3.27 -22.78 17.19
CA PHE A 865 4.61 -23.07 17.70
C PHE A 865 5.09 -24.41 17.15
N PRO A 866 6.38 -24.53 16.79
CA PRO A 866 6.92 -25.80 16.32
C PRO A 866 6.63 -26.94 17.30
N ARG A 867 6.45 -28.14 16.75
CA ARG A 867 6.33 -29.37 17.53
C ARG A 867 7.44 -30.32 17.12
N ILE A 868 8.08 -30.94 18.11
CA ILE A 868 9.34 -31.66 17.93
C ILE A 868 9.07 -33.16 17.92
N PRO A 869 9.38 -33.86 16.81
CA PRO A 869 9.33 -35.32 16.74
C PRO A 869 10.51 -35.96 17.47
N PHE A 870 10.40 -37.27 17.67
CA PHE A 870 11.50 -38.13 18.11
C PHE A 870 12.18 -38.79 16.90
N HIS A 871 13.42 -38.44 16.62
CA HIS A 871 14.23 -39.05 15.56
C HIS A 871 15.12 -40.16 16.12
N PRO A 872 15.39 -41.23 15.35
CA PRO A 872 16.06 -42.43 15.87
C PRO A 872 17.39 -42.22 16.62
N ASP A 873 18.26 -41.30 16.17
CA ASP A 873 19.59 -41.07 16.75
C ASP A 873 19.69 -39.76 17.54
N PHE A 874 19.07 -39.71 18.73
CA PHE A 874 19.07 -38.52 19.59
C PHE A 874 20.46 -37.88 19.77
N THR A 875 21.49 -38.70 20.02
CA THR A 875 22.84 -38.22 20.34
C THR A 875 23.47 -37.49 19.17
N GLN A 876 23.36 -38.04 17.95
CA GLN A 876 23.92 -37.40 16.77
C GLN A 876 23.17 -36.09 16.43
N TRP A 877 21.85 -36.08 16.54
CA TRP A 877 21.05 -34.86 16.38
C TRP A 877 21.42 -33.78 17.40
N ALA A 878 21.54 -34.13 18.68
CA ALA A 878 21.96 -33.22 19.74
C ALA A 878 23.39 -32.68 19.50
N LYS A 879 24.31 -33.51 18.98
CA LYS A 879 25.68 -33.10 18.64
C LYS A 879 25.70 -32.09 17.49
N ILE A 880 24.95 -32.33 16.41
CA ILE A 880 24.84 -31.37 15.29
C ILE A 880 24.24 -30.05 15.79
N GLY A 881 23.20 -30.12 16.62
CA GLY A 881 22.59 -28.93 17.22
C GLY A 881 23.56 -28.12 18.07
N ALA A 882 24.45 -28.78 18.83
CA ALA A 882 25.47 -28.12 19.61
C ALA A 882 26.47 -27.36 18.73
N THR A 883 26.91 -27.95 17.62
CA THR A 883 27.77 -27.30 16.61
C THR A 883 27.08 -26.07 16.02
N LEU A 884 25.82 -26.21 15.60
CA LEU A 884 25.04 -25.10 15.05
C LEU A 884 24.89 -23.94 16.05
N ILE A 885 24.58 -24.23 17.32
CA ILE A 885 24.49 -23.21 18.38
C ILE A 885 25.84 -22.49 18.56
N GLN A 886 26.94 -23.25 18.55
CA GLN A 886 28.27 -22.68 18.73
C GLN A 886 28.61 -21.71 17.59
N SER A 887 28.36 -22.10 16.33
CA SER A 887 28.62 -21.23 15.18
C SER A 887 27.70 -20.02 15.13
N HIS A 888 26.42 -20.17 15.46
CA HIS A 888 25.44 -19.08 15.35
C HIS A 888 25.50 -18.08 16.52
N ALA A 889 25.49 -18.57 17.76
CA ALA A 889 25.39 -17.70 18.94
C ALA A 889 26.70 -16.99 19.27
N TYR A 890 27.84 -17.53 18.80
CA TYR A 890 29.19 -17.02 19.02
C TYR A 890 29.93 -16.75 17.70
N PHE A 891 29.22 -16.31 16.66
CA PHE A 891 29.76 -16.10 15.31
C PHE A 891 31.01 -15.21 15.25
N GLU A 892 31.15 -14.21 16.13
CA GLU A 892 32.34 -13.35 16.21
C GLU A 892 33.61 -14.11 16.66
N GLN A 893 33.45 -15.29 17.27
CA GLN A 893 34.53 -16.16 17.75
C GLN A 893 34.85 -17.29 16.76
N VAL A 894 34.03 -17.49 15.73
CA VAL A 894 34.24 -18.53 14.71
C VAL A 894 35.49 -18.20 13.92
N LYS A 895 36.31 -19.21 13.62
CA LYS A 895 37.53 -19.04 12.83
C LYS A 895 37.17 -18.48 11.44
N PRO A 896 37.88 -17.45 10.93
CA PRO A 896 37.63 -16.94 9.58
C PRO A 896 37.81 -18.03 8.52
N PHE A 897 37.02 -17.96 7.44
CA PHE A 897 37.06 -18.91 6.33
C PHE A 897 38.38 -18.82 5.54
N GLY A 898 38.94 -17.61 5.43
CA GLY A 898 40.14 -17.30 4.65
C GLY A 898 39.82 -16.72 3.27
N LEU A 899 38.88 -15.77 3.21
CA LEU A 899 38.52 -15.09 1.96
C LEU A 899 39.73 -14.36 1.35
N GLN A 900 39.83 -14.38 0.01
CA GLN A 900 40.91 -13.69 -0.68
C GLN A 900 40.58 -12.20 -0.81
N ARG A 901 41.38 -11.34 -0.16
CA ARG A 901 41.30 -9.89 -0.32
C ARG A 901 42.13 -9.43 -1.52
N ILE A 902 41.53 -8.60 -2.37
CA ILE A 902 42.17 -7.99 -3.52
C ILE A 902 42.03 -6.46 -3.40
N ASP A 903 43.15 -5.77 -3.21
CA ASP A 903 43.21 -4.30 -3.14
C ASP A 903 43.79 -3.69 -4.42
N ARG A 904 43.24 -2.55 -4.87
CA ARG A 904 43.68 -1.78 -6.04
C ARG A 904 44.29 -0.43 -5.60
N PRO A 905 45.55 -0.13 -5.95
CA PRO A 905 46.31 0.92 -5.26
C PRO A 905 46.02 2.40 -5.62
N GLU A 906 45.11 2.74 -6.53
CA GLU A 906 45.14 4.08 -7.18
C GLU A 906 43.82 4.86 -7.22
N ILE A 907 42.82 4.53 -6.38
CA ILE A 907 41.53 5.23 -6.39
C ILE A 907 41.09 5.58 -4.97
N THR A 908 40.47 6.74 -4.76
CA THR A 908 39.81 7.08 -3.50
C THR A 908 38.73 6.04 -3.18
N PRO A 909 38.74 5.40 -1.99
CA PRO A 909 37.75 4.41 -1.61
C PRO A 909 36.33 4.98 -1.62
N LYS A 910 35.42 4.32 -2.34
CA LYS A 910 33.98 4.60 -2.41
C LYS A 910 33.21 3.33 -2.11
N CYS A 911 32.47 3.34 -1.00
CA CYS A 911 31.66 2.21 -0.53
C CYS A 911 30.76 1.62 -1.63
N ARG A 912 30.75 0.28 -1.75
CA ARG A 912 29.93 -0.48 -2.71
C ARG A 912 29.02 -1.47 -1.99
N LEU A 913 29.57 -2.28 -1.09
CA LEU A 913 28.87 -3.34 -0.33
C LEU A 913 27.89 -4.15 -1.20
N LYS A 914 28.42 -4.70 -2.29
CA LYS A 914 27.66 -5.42 -3.32
C LYS A 914 28.21 -6.83 -3.51
N ALA A 915 27.31 -7.82 -3.43
CA ALA A 915 27.64 -9.21 -3.70
C ALA A 915 27.39 -9.56 -5.17
N ASP A 916 28.26 -10.38 -5.74
CA ASP A 916 28.02 -11.16 -6.96
C ASP A 916 28.13 -12.64 -6.61
N GLN A 917 26.96 -13.27 -6.42
CA GLN A 917 26.87 -14.67 -6.01
C GLN A 917 27.38 -15.62 -7.09
N THR A 918 27.27 -15.24 -8.37
CA THR A 918 27.70 -16.08 -9.50
C THR A 918 29.22 -16.06 -9.64
N ALA A 919 29.82 -14.88 -9.46
CA ALA A 919 31.27 -14.73 -9.47
C ALA A 919 31.95 -15.16 -8.15
N GLY A 920 31.19 -15.34 -7.07
CA GLY A 920 31.72 -15.67 -5.75
C GLY A 920 32.51 -14.52 -5.13
N THR A 921 32.06 -13.27 -5.34
CA THR A 921 32.76 -12.06 -4.90
C THR A 921 31.87 -11.08 -4.14
N ILE A 922 32.49 -10.26 -3.29
CA ILE A 922 31.87 -9.10 -2.65
C ILE A 922 32.76 -7.87 -2.90
N GLU A 923 32.20 -6.87 -3.56
CA GLU A 923 32.78 -5.53 -3.63
C GLU A 923 32.51 -4.79 -2.32
N ILE A 924 33.56 -4.53 -1.54
CA ILE A 924 33.46 -3.77 -0.28
C ILE A 924 33.37 -2.29 -0.62
N ASP A 925 34.32 -1.83 -1.42
CA ASP A 925 34.37 -0.51 -2.05
C ASP A 925 34.95 -0.66 -3.47
N ASN A 926 35.16 0.45 -4.18
CA ASN A 926 35.74 0.46 -5.52
C ASN A 926 37.22 0.01 -5.58
N VAL A 927 37.91 -0.15 -4.46
CA VAL A 927 39.32 -0.57 -4.41
C VAL A 927 39.56 -1.91 -3.73
N THR A 928 38.60 -2.43 -2.98
CA THR A 928 38.74 -3.66 -2.20
C THR A 928 37.61 -4.62 -2.54
N THR A 929 38.00 -5.82 -2.97
CA THR A 929 37.10 -6.93 -3.30
C THR A 929 37.49 -8.16 -2.49
N LEU A 930 36.49 -8.87 -1.94
CA LEU A 930 36.66 -10.20 -1.37
C LEU A 930 36.27 -11.24 -2.43
N ALA A 931 37.12 -12.23 -2.65
CA ALA A 931 36.95 -13.30 -3.63
C ALA A 931 37.03 -14.68 -2.98
N ASN A 932 36.72 -15.72 -3.78
CA ASN A 932 36.66 -17.13 -3.39
C ASN A 932 35.60 -17.45 -2.33
N ILE A 933 34.45 -16.76 -2.39
CA ILE A 933 33.31 -17.09 -1.54
C ILE A 933 32.64 -18.34 -2.13
N PRO A 934 32.52 -19.44 -1.37
CA PRO A 934 31.99 -20.69 -1.90
C PRO A 934 30.47 -20.58 -2.15
N PRO A 935 29.92 -21.22 -3.21
CA PRO A 935 28.49 -21.15 -3.53
C PRO A 935 27.57 -21.54 -2.37
N GLN A 936 27.98 -22.51 -1.55
CA GLN A 936 27.24 -22.97 -0.37
C GLN A 936 27.03 -21.87 0.69
N ALA A 937 27.93 -20.88 0.81
CA ALA A 937 27.79 -19.81 1.79
C ALA A 937 26.56 -18.90 1.52
N TRP A 938 26.11 -18.83 0.26
CA TRP A 938 24.92 -18.08 -0.15
C TRP A 938 23.61 -18.83 0.11
N GLN A 939 23.67 -20.16 0.30
CA GLN A 939 22.49 -21.00 0.51
C GLN A 939 21.88 -20.83 1.91
N TYR A 940 22.71 -20.48 2.91
CA TYR A 940 22.21 -20.23 4.26
C TYR A 940 21.43 -18.91 4.32
N GLN A 941 20.11 -19.02 4.25
CA GLN A 941 19.19 -17.88 4.24
C GLN A 941 18.49 -17.67 5.58
N LEU A 942 18.47 -16.41 6.01
CA LEU A 942 17.64 -15.94 7.11
C LEU A 942 16.62 -14.96 6.55
N GLY A 943 15.53 -15.52 6.02
CA GLY A 943 14.44 -14.75 5.42
C GLY A 943 14.65 -14.62 3.93
N ASN A 944 14.83 -13.40 3.42
CA ASN A 944 15.00 -13.15 1.99
C ASN A 944 16.45 -12.79 1.61
N ARG A 945 17.42 -13.09 2.49
CA ARG A 945 18.83 -12.75 2.35
C ARG A 945 19.68 -13.87 2.93
N SER A 946 20.83 -14.10 2.31
CA SER A 946 21.90 -14.89 2.91
C SER A 946 22.46 -14.21 4.16
N ALA A 947 23.13 -14.97 5.02
CA ALA A 947 23.83 -14.42 6.18
C ALA A 947 24.83 -13.30 5.82
N LEU A 948 25.56 -13.47 4.71
CA LEU A 948 26.50 -12.46 4.20
C LEU A 948 25.79 -11.17 3.77
N GLU A 949 24.67 -11.29 3.05
CA GLU A 949 23.90 -10.12 2.60
C GLU A 949 23.27 -9.34 3.77
N TRP A 950 22.98 -10.00 4.90
CA TRP A 950 22.55 -9.30 6.11
C TRP A 950 23.62 -8.34 6.63
N VAL A 951 24.88 -8.79 6.68
CA VAL A 951 26.00 -7.92 7.08
C VAL A 951 26.11 -6.75 6.10
N LEU A 952 26.12 -7.01 4.79
CA LEU A 952 26.21 -5.95 3.77
C LEU A 952 25.07 -4.94 3.87
N ASP A 953 23.83 -5.37 4.10
CA ASP A 953 22.66 -4.48 4.20
C ASP A 953 22.73 -3.55 5.42
N GLN A 954 23.28 -4.01 6.54
CA GLN A 954 23.30 -3.23 7.77
C GLN A 954 24.46 -2.24 7.86
N TYR A 955 25.61 -2.53 7.23
CA TYR A 955 26.76 -1.62 7.20
C TYR A 955 26.73 -0.61 6.04
N LYS A 956 25.63 -0.54 5.28
CA LYS A 956 25.43 0.52 4.28
C LYS A 956 25.20 1.86 4.96
N GLU A 957 25.86 2.91 4.44
CA GLU A 957 25.54 4.28 4.78
C GLU A 957 24.10 4.59 4.37
N LYS A 958 23.31 5.09 5.33
CA LYS A 958 21.90 5.44 5.14
C LYS A 958 21.67 6.82 5.72
N THR A 959 20.90 7.65 5.01
CA THR A 959 20.42 8.91 5.58
C THR A 959 19.39 8.62 6.67
N PRO A 960 19.59 9.11 7.91
CA PRO A 960 18.61 8.93 8.97
C PRO A 960 17.23 9.47 8.59
N LYS A 961 16.18 8.77 9.03
CA LYS A 961 14.79 9.17 8.75
C LYS A 961 14.33 10.26 9.70
N ASP A 962 14.69 10.15 10.97
CA ASP A 962 14.47 11.19 11.96
C ASP A 962 15.28 12.45 11.62
N LEU A 963 14.60 13.59 11.52
CA LEU A 963 15.20 14.85 11.09
C LEU A 963 16.26 15.36 12.08
N THR A 964 16.00 15.23 13.38
CA THR A 964 16.94 15.65 14.42
C THR A 964 18.19 14.78 14.40
N ILE A 965 18.04 13.46 14.22
CA ILE A 965 19.19 12.56 14.02
C ILE A 965 19.97 12.93 12.75
N ARG A 966 19.27 13.22 11.65
CA ARG A 966 19.91 13.61 10.39
C ARG A 966 20.75 14.89 10.53
N GLU A 967 20.22 15.88 11.23
CA GLU A 967 20.84 17.20 11.39
C GLU A 967 22.01 17.19 12.37
N HIS A 968 21.88 16.47 13.49
CA HIS A 968 22.83 16.57 14.59
C HIS A 968 23.71 15.34 14.81
N PHE A 969 23.29 14.16 14.32
CA PHE A 969 23.89 12.88 14.70
C PHE A 969 24.19 11.95 13.51
N ASN A 970 24.20 12.48 12.27
CA ASN A 970 24.50 11.69 11.06
C ASN A 970 26.01 11.50 10.85
N THR A 971 26.64 10.77 11.77
CA THR A 971 28.11 10.63 11.87
C THR A 971 28.64 9.33 11.29
N TYR A 972 27.81 8.32 11.03
CA TYR A 972 28.27 7.02 10.52
C TYR A 972 28.98 7.15 9.17
N ARG A 973 30.19 6.62 9.08
CA ARG A 973 30.95 6.50 7.83
C ARG A 973 31.47 5.09 7.68
N PHE A 974 31.14 4.43 6.57
CA PHE A 974 31.52 3.04 6.34
C PHE A 974 33.05 2.84 6.37
N ALA A 975 33.80 3.84 5.92
CA ALA A 975 35.26 3.83 5.92
C ALA A 975 35.87 3.51 7.29
N GLU A 976 35.23 3.94 8.38
CA GLU A 976 35.69 3.70 9.77
C GLU A 976 35.45 2.26 10.23
N HIS A 977 34.58 1.53 9.54
CA HIS A 977 34.17 0.16 9.89
C HIS A 977 34.64 -0.90 8.89
N LYS A 978 35.26 -0.49 7.78
CA LYS A 978 35.62 -1.36 6.65
C LYS A 978 36.34 -2.64 7.09
N GLU A 979 37.40 -2.51 7.88
CA GLU A 979 38.23 -3.66 8.27
C GLU A 979 37.48 -4.62 9.19
N ALA A 980 36.70 -4.09 10.14
CA ALA A 980 35.84 -4.91 11.00
C ALA A 980 34.75 -5.65 10.20
N VAL A 981 34.22 -5.02 9.14
CA VAL A 981 33.24 -5.64 8.25
C VAL A 981 33.85 -6.74 7.40
N ILE A 982 35.08 -6.56 6.90
CA ILE A 982 35.80 -7.61 6.15
C ILE A 982 36.03 -8.82 7.06
N GLU A 983 36.51 -8.60 8.29
CA GLU A 983 36.71 -9.68 9.25
C GLU A 983 35.40 -10.40 9.59
N LEU A 984 34.33 -9.63 9.83
CA LEU A 984 33.02 -10.18 10.10
C LEU A 984 32.48 -11.02 8.93
N LEU A 985 32.60 -10.54 7.69
CA LEU A 985 32.18 -11.28 6.50
C LEU A 985 32.94 -12.60 6.35
N ASP A 986 34.24 -12.63 6.65
CA ASP A 986 35.06 -13.84 6.58
C ASP A 986 34.62 -14.88 7.62
N ARG A 987 34.29 -14.45 8.84
CA ARG A 987 33.73 -15.32 9.88
C ARG A 987 32.32 -15.79 9.56
N VAL A 988 31.45 -14.90 9.08
CA VAL A 988 30.08 -15.23 8.68
C VAL A 988 30.06 -16.16 7.46
N CYS A 989 31.05 -16.08 6.57
CA CYS A 989 31.26 -17.05 5.50
C CYS A 989 31.48 -18.45 6.07
N GLN A 990 32.38 -18.60 7.05
CA GLN A 990 32.60 -19.88 7.73
C GLN A 990 31.33 -20.37 8.43
N VAL A 991 30.61 -19.47 9.11
CA VAL A 991 29.32 -19.80 9.75
C VAL A 991 28.36 -20.39 8.72
N SER A 992 28.14 -19.73 7.58
CA SER A 992 27.25 -20.25 6.53
C SER A 992 27.67 -21.63 6.03
N VAL A 993 28.98 -21.84 5.83
CA VAL A 993 29.52 -23.14 5.38
C VAL A 993 29.28 -24.24 6.43
N ASP A 994 29.56 -23.95 7.70
CA ASP A 994 29.32 -24.87 8.81
C ASP A 994 27.84 -25.23 8.92
N THR A 995 26.96 -24.23 8.75
CA THR A 995 25.51 -24.43 8.79
C THR A 995 25.03 -25.35 7.68
N MET A 996 25.47 -25.12 6.43
CA MET A 996 25.07 -25.97 5.31
C MET A 996 25.64 -27.40 5.44
N THR A 997 26.88 -27.53 5.92
CA THR A 997 27.47 -28.85 6.21
C THR A 997 26.67 -29.60 7.27
N ALA A 998 26.21 -28.93 8.32
CA ALA A 998 25.36 -29.51 9.35
C ALA A 998 23.97 -29.90 8.82
N ILE A 999 23.40 -29.13 7.89
CA ILE A 999 22.14 -29.46 7.22
C ILE A 999 22.30 -30.73 6.36
N GLU A 1000 23.37 -30.83 5.58
CA GLU A 1000 23.67 -32.04 4.80
C GLU A 1000 23.83 -33.28 5.70
N GLN A 1001 24.46 -33.13 6.87
CA GLN A 1001 24.55 -34.21 7.86
C GLN A 1001 23.18 -34.62 8.39
N ILE A 1002 22.28 -33.66 8.65
CA ILE A 1002 20.90 -33.93 9.09
C ILE A 1002 20.12 -34.70 8.02
N GLU A 1003 20.23 -34.31 6.74
CA GLU A 1003 19.53 -34.98 5.64
C GLU A 1003 19.96 -36.44 5.45
N GLN A 1004 21.21 -36.78 5.81
CA GLN A 1004 21.72 -38.14 5.80
C GLN A 1004 21.24 -39.00 6.98
N LEU A 1005 20.70 -38.39 8.05
CA LEU A 1005 20.15 -39.13 9.17
C LEU A 1005 18.75 -39.68 8.85
N PRO A 1006 18.39 -40.85 9.41
CA PRO A 1006 17.03 -41.38 9.30
C PRO A 1006 16.01 -40.38 9.82
N TRP A 1007 14.94 -40.17 9.04
CA TRP A 1007 13.84 -39.30 9.41
C TRP A 1007 12.85 -40.01 10.35
N GLU A 1008 12.56 -41.28 10.05
CA GLU A 1008 11.75 -42.24 10.82
C GLU A 1008 12.55 -43.51 11.11
#